data_AF-A0A3B9HAK9-F1
#
_entry.id   AF-A0A3B9HAK9-F1
#
_cell.length_a   1.000
_cell.length_b   1.000
_cell.length_c   1.000
_cell.angle_alpha   90.00
_cell.angle_beta   90.00
_cell.angle_gamma   90.00
#
_symmetry.space_group_name_H-M   'P 1'
#
loop_
_entity.id
_entity.type
_entity.pdbx_description
1 polymer ?
#
loop_
_entity_poly.entity_id
_entity_poly.type
_entity_poly.pdbx_seq_one_letter_code
_entity_poly.pdbx_strand_id
1 'polypeptide(L)'
;MTRLLIIFGFLAPSLLLGQYGNEWIDYSQKYYEIPIVETGVYRIDSTTLAAVLAQTGDDLSAIDPRNLQLIGRDQELYIHVQGESDGVFNASDFLLFYAKKNDTWLDSNLFDNPDLLLNKEKSFTSDTIRYFLTWNNSINNRRVKQETDTDFSGYSSADYCWKTNKSTYHQEYFIGDQHEGLSRSKYEQAEGWAALRFAMGASHSAAISTANAYYGSGAPAANVEAVSAGASNASTSLSFNHKLIVSYTNASGSQIDVLDTTYFGYKVIRSLFTIPNSDIPATTSTIKHRSENLGQPSDYQTVGEVIVSYPHTFDFESTSWFDFSLEASIDPKQVLSITNFGASAPKLWLFSGDTIKDLAIVNSGASLDVLVPNNSAGTTQKLIMFDLNATRSVAASGSSGAVIRPVLGRGTFRDVAALNLDSAFIIVTHKSMMAEAKTYGAYRSSTAGGGFDTVVIDIDELYRQFGGGVVKSGIGIRRFCYYAIDNWPTQPSNLFLIGKSVMEASEGNAAVLSTVTWGIVEGLYDEYEFCLVPSIGYPSSDDYISKRNSDVTLEAAIPTGRLSAKTPQDVTDYYNKVIEYEQAQDPSSVYTIDEKEWQKKAMHFGGGATESEQLLLKTYLENYEETFENEGVYGGDVDTYLKVTTDPITPVVFDEVNQQIEQGVSLITFFGHASTDGFDQNIDNPDNWGNFGRYPVVLGLGCFAGDIHQPYTTSASEKFVVLPDQGAIAFLSTVKIGFTNGLDKFTGRFYEALCDTLYGESIGKLTQYSKAQCSSSAHISESGSVGNLSIQGDPAIRLNSHNNPELVLDESRVFLSPEEITVATDSIDVNIVVTNLGQAIRDTVELEVVRSFPNGVDSIYFVDIPSCVYRDTVVITMPLEPTIAEGINSFSIEVDLPTQYDEQYDEFTNNRLSYDYYMQLDGVEPIYPYDFAVVPNNKMTLKASTVDPFAPTRSYRVEVDTNDEFSSSFLKEQTIVSDGGVIEIDPDLWTNAISGLPDTLEFTDSTVYFWRTSVDSSSFLWKERSFQYIPGKSGWGQAHFHQFKNNSFLNIGYDKPAREFSLGQTS
;
A
#
# COMPACT_ATOMS: atom_id res chain seq x y z
N MET A 1 27.39 58.14 -42.42
CA MET A 1 25.99 57.69 -42.37
C MET A 1 25.87 56.65 -41.28
N THR A 2 24.91 56.90 -40.40
CA THR A 2 24.86 56.50 -38.99
C THR A 2 24.38 55.06 -38.85
N ARG A 3 25.15 54.24 -38.13
CA ARG A 3 24.71 52.95 -37.58
C ARG A 3 23.69 53.23 -36.47
N LEU A 4 22.51 52.63 -36.52
CA LEU A 4 21.58 52.60 -35.39
C LEU A 4 21.50 51.16 -34.86
N LEU A 5 21.95 50.99 -33.62
CA LEU A 5 21.79 49.80 -32.79
C LEU A 5 20.29 49.50 -32.62
N ILE A 6 19.87 48.27 -32.91
CA ILE A 6 18.66 47.68 -32.33
C ILE A 6 19.09 47.02 -31.03
N ILE A 7 18.74 47.64 -29.91
CA ILE A 7 18.85 47.07 -28.58
C ILE A 7 17.76 46.01 -28.47
N PHE A 8 18.15 44.73 -28.53
CA PHE A 8 17.33 43.65 -27.98
C PHE A 8 17.29 43.85 -26.47
N GLY A 9 16.16 44.34 -25.96
CA GLY A 9 15.89 44.35 -24.54
C GLY A 9 15.92 42.92 -24.03
N PHE A 10 16.77 42.69 -23.04
CA PHE A 10 16.78 41.49 -22.21
C PHE A 10 15.36 41.24 -21.69
N LEU A 11 14.68 40.24 -22.24
CA LEU A 11 13.69 39.47 -21.49
C LEU A 11 14.48 38.80 -20.37
N ALA A 12 14.42 39.35 -19.17
CA ALA A 12 14.74 38.57 -17.99
C ALA A 12 13.85 37.32 -18.03
N PRO A 13 14.39 36.10 -17.92
CA PRO A 13 13.56 34.96 -17.63
C PRO A 13 12.99 35.24 -16.24
N SER A 14 11.72 35.67 -16.18
CA SER A 14 10.92 35.42 -14.99
C SER A 14 11.10 33.94 -14.71
N LEU A 15 11.75 33.62 -13.60
CA LEU A 15 11.76 32.29 -13.02
C LEU A 15 10.35 31.73 -13.20
N LEU A 16 10.23 30.62 -13.93
CA LEU A 16 9.02 29.81 -13.97
C LEU A 16 8.83 29.27 -12.55
N LEU A 17 8.32 30.10 -11.64
CA LEU A 17 7.68 29.61 -10.43
C LEU A 17 6.51 28.76 -10.93
N GLY A 18 6.46 27.50 -10.50
CA GLY A 18 5.35 26.62 -10.87
C GLY A 18 4.04 27.27 -10.43
N GLN A 19 3.05 27.32 -11.32
CA GLN A 19 1.73 27.78 -10.96
C GLN A 19 1.04 26.70 -10.11
N TYR A 20 0.79 26.98 -8.84
CA TYR A 20 0.13 26.11 -7.87
C TYR A 20 -1.40 26.28 -7.88
N GLY A 21 -1.93 27.28 -8.58
CA GLY A 21 -3.37 27.47 -8.78
C GLY A 21 -4.06 28.33 -7.72
N ASN A 22 -3.35 28.76 -6.68
CA ASN A 22 -3.87 29.62 -5.61
C ASN A 22 -3.46 31.10 -5.75
N GLU A 23 -2.69 31.47 -6.78
CA GLU A 23 -2.07 32.80 -6.93
C GLU A 23 -3.08 33.95 -7.08
N TRP A 24 -4.31 33.64 -7.46
CA TRP A 24 -5.39 34.62 -7.63
C TRP A 24 -6.07 34.99 -6.30
N ILE A 25 -5.75 34.31 -5.21
CA ILE A 25 -6.40 34.51 -3.90
C ILE A 25 -5.72 35.64 -3.13
N ASP A 26 -6.50 36.65 -2.78
CA ASP A 26 -6.17 37.66 -1.78
C ASP A 26 -6.90 37.30 -0.48
N TYR A 27 -6.17 36.78 0.51
CA TYR A 27 -6.74 36.32 1.78
C TYR A 27 -7.39 37.43 2.62
N SER A 28 -7.27 38.71 2.24
CA SER A 28 -8.00 39.83 2.86
C SER A 28 -9.40 40.07 2.27
N GLN A 29 -9.73 39.45 1.13
CA GLN A 29 -11.00 39.61 0.43
C GLN A 29 -12.04 38.55 0.79
N LYS A 30 -13.30 38.81 0.43
CA LYS A 30 -14.40 37.84 0.51
C LYS A 30 -14.72 37.24 -0.86
N TYR A 31 -15.04 35.96 -0.88
CA TYR A 31 -15.28 35.18 -2.09
C TYR A 31 -16.59 34.40 -2.03
N TYR A 32 -17.28 34.34 -3.17
CA TYR A 32 -18.55 33.63 -3.34
C TYR A 32 -18.42 32.71 -4.54
N GLU A 33 -18.69 31.43 -4.34
CA GLU A 33 -18.54 30.42 -5.38
C GLU A 33 -19.85 30.20 -6.17
N ILE A 34 -19.70 29.94 -7.46
CA ILE A 34 -20.79 29.70 -8.41
C ILE A 34 -20.49 28.39 -9.15
N PRO A 35 -21.30 27.33 -9.00
CA PRO A 35 -21.15 26.09 -9.74
C PRO A 35 -21.57 26.26 -11.22
N ILE A 36 -20.68 25.86 -12.13
CA ILE A 36 -20.88 25.90 -13.58
C ILE A 36 -20.85 24.47 -14.13
N VAL A 37 -22.02 24.00 -14.56
CA VAL A 37 -22.24 22.67 -15.16
C VAL A 37 -22.36 22.73 -16.68
N GLU A 38 -22.69 23.90 -17.23
CA GLU A 38 -22.91 24.11 -18.66
C GLU A 38 -22.20 25.40 -19.12
N THR A 39 -21.59 25.36 -20.30
CA THR A 39 -21.00 26.56 -20.89
C THR A 39 -22.11 27.54 -21.31
N GLY A 40 -21.93 28.83 -21.03
CA GLY A 40 -22.89 29.87 -21.43
C GLY A 40 -22.65 31.23 -20.78
N VAL A 41 -23.55 32.18 -21.05
CA VAL A 41 -23.59 33.47 -20.36
C VAL A 41 -24.52 33.39 -19.16
N TYR A 42 -23.98 33.72 -18.00
CA TYR A 42 -24.66 33.71 -16.72
C TYR A 42 -25.00 35.13 -16.27
N ARG A 43 -26.11 35.26 -15.53
CA ARG A 43 -26.62 36.53 -15.01
C ARG A 43 -26.82 36.46 -13.49
N ILE A 44 -26.29 37.46 -12.79
CA ILE A 44 -26.55 37.71 -11.37
C ILE A 44 -27.31 39.04 -11.27
N ASP A 45 -28.53 39.02 -10.75
CA ASP A 45 -29.30 40.24 -10.50
C ASP A 45 -29.02 40.85 -9.12
N SER A 46 -29.46 42.09 -8.93
CA SER A 46 -29.30 42.85 -7.67
C SER A 46 -29.88 42.13 -6.46
N THR A 47 -31.03 41.47 -6.61
CA THR A 47 -31.71 40.76 -5.52
C THR A 47 -30.89 39.55 -5.09
N THR A 48 -30.38 38.79 -6.05
CA THR A 48 -29.53 37.63 -5.81
C THR A 48 -28.22 38.01 -5.15
N LEU A 49 -27.56 39.05 -5.66
CA LEU A 49 -26.29 39.52 -5.11
C LEU A 49 -26.46 40.06 -3.69
N ALA A 50 -27.48 40.89 -3.44
CA ALA A 50 -27.78 41.38 -2.09
C ALA A 50 -28.08 40.23 -1.11
N ALA A 51 -28.86 39.24 -1.55
CA ALA A 51 -29.23 38.10 -0.72
C ALA A 51 -28.04 37.22 -0.33
N VAL A 52 -27.06 37.00 -1.23
CA VAL A 52 -25.88 36.19 -0.90
C VAL A 52 -24.86 36.96 -0.04
N LEU A 53 -24.67 38.26 -0.30
CA LEU A 53 -23.80 39.13 0.51
C LEU A 53 -24.28 39.22 1.97
N ALA A 54 -25.60 39.28 2.16
CA ALA A 54 -26.19 39.30 3.50
C ALA A 54 -25.87 38.05 4.35
N GLN A 55 -25.56 36.91 3.72
CA GLN A 55 -25.19 35.67 4.44
C GLN A 55 -23.87 35.80 5.21
N THR A 56 -22.98 36.71 4.77
CA THR A 56 -21.69 37.00 5.42
C THR A 56 -21.67 38.36 6.11
N GLY A 57 -22.85 38.99 6.26
CA GLY A 57 -23.03 40.29 6.89
C GLY A 57 -22.58 41.48 6.03
N ASP A 58 -22.40 41.30 4.72
CA ASP A 58 -22.04 42.38 3.80
C ASP A 58 -23.29 43.04 3.21
N ASP A 59 -23.18 44.33 2.92
CA ASP A 59 -24.24 45.12 2.30
C ASP A 59 -23.83 45.51 0.88
N LEU A 60 -24.66 45.15 -0.09
CA LEU A 60 -24.48 45.53 -1.50
C LEU A 60 -24.38 47.06 -1.67
N SER A 61 -25.07 47.84 -0.84
CA SER A 61 -25.04 49.31 -0.92
C SER A 61 -23.67 49.91 -0.57
N ALA A 62 -22.82 49.15 0.13
CA ALA A 62 -21.46 49.56 0.50
C ALA A 62 -20.40 49.14 -0.53
N ILE A 63 -20.77 48.38 -1.56
CA ILE A 63 -19.87 47.85 -2.58
C ILE A 63 -20.02 48.66 -3.85
N ASP A 64 -18.91 49.26 -4.30
CA ASP A 64 -18.85 49.88 -5.62
C ASP A 64 -18.87 48.78 -6.71
N PRO A 65 -19.85 48.77 -7.64
CA PRO A 65 -19.93 47.76 -8.71
C PRO A 65 -18.67 47.69 -9.60
N ARG A 66 -17.89 48.79 -9.68
CA ARG A 66 -16.63 48.84 -10.45
C ARG A 66 -15.50 48.02 -9.80
N ASN A 67 -15.66 47.67 -8.53
CA ASN A 67 -14.70 46.86 -7.78
C ASN A 67 -14.94 45.35 -7.93
N LEU A 68 -16.06 44.93 -8.51
CA LEU A 68 -16.40 43.51 -8.69
C LEU A 68 -15.39 42.81 -9.62
N GLN A 69 -14.99 41.61 -9.22
CA GLN A 69 -14.13 40.69 -9.98
C GLN A 69 -14.75 39.30 -10.00
N LEU A 70 -14.50 38.57 -11.08
CA LEU A 70 -14.89 37.16 -11.19
C LEU A 70 -13.66 36.35 -11.60
N ILE A 71 -13.35 35.31 -10.85
CA ILE A 71 -12.24 34.40 -11.12
C ILE A 71 -12.79 33.06 -11.57
N GLY A 72 -12.19 32.45 -12.59
CA GLY A 72 -12.50 31.09 -13.02
C GLY A 72 -11.35 30.53 -13.85
N ARG A 73 -11.08 29.23 -13.69
CA ARG A 73 -9.92 28.56 -14.32
C ARG A 73 -8.60 29.28 -14.05
N ASP A 74 -8.34 29.58 -12.77
CA ASP A 74 -7.14 30.25 -12.25
C ASP A 74 -6.90 31.68 -12.79
N GLN A 75 -7.90 32.34 -13.39
CA GLN A 75 -7.76 33.67 -13.99
C GLN A 75 -8.98 34.59 -13.79
N GLU A 76 -8.73 35.90 -13.69
CA GLU A 76 -9.81 36.91 -13.70
C GLU A 76 -10.50 36.98 -15.06
N LEU A 77 -11.83 37.02 -15.07
CA LEU A 77 -12.66 37.06 -16.26
C LEU A 77 -13.20 38.47 -16.51
N TYR A 78 -13.45 38.78 -17.78
CA TYR A 78 -14.15 40.01 -18.16
C TYR A 78 -15.64 39.86 -17.87
N ILE A 79 -16.17 40.78 -17.08
CA ILE A 79 -17.60 40.84 -16.72
C ILE A 79 -18.25 42.09 -17.28
N HIS A 80 -19.54 42.02 -17.59
CA HIS A 80 -20.37 43.19 -17.87
C HIS A 80 -21.16 43.53 -16.61
N VAL A 81 -21.04 44.75 -16.11
CA VAL A 81 -21.83 45.23 -14.97
C VAL A 81 -22.75 46.34 -15.45
N GLN A 82 -24.04 46.03 -15.54
CA GLN A 82 -25.05 47.01 -15.93
C GLN A 82 -25.21 48.06 -14.83
N GLY A 83 -25.19 49.34 -15.18
CA GLY A 83 -25.45 50.44 -14.24
C GLY A 83 -24.24 50.93 -13.45
N GLU A 84 -23.04 50.37 -13.63
CA GLU A 84 -21.87 50.67 -12.78
C GLU A 84 -21.36 52.13 -12.79
N SER A 85 -21.88 52.98 -13.67
CA SER A 85 -21.42 54.36 -13.87
C SER A 85 -21.66 55.29 -12.67
N ASP A 86 -22.69 55.03 -11.87
CA ASP A 86 -23.02 55.84 -10.69
C ASP A 86 -22.35 55.34 -9.39
N GLY A 87 -21.62 54.22 -9.47
CA GLY A 87 -20.94 53.60 -8.33
C GLY A 87 -21.89 52.92 -7.34
N VAL A 88 -23.15 52.67 -7.71
CA VAL A 88 -24.15 51.99 -6.86
C VAL A 88 -24.80 50.85 -7.64
N PHE A 89 -24.93 49.67 -7.02
CA PHE A 89 -25.62 48.54 -7.65
C PHE A 89 -27.13 48.63 -7.36
N ASN A 90 -27.89 49.22 -8.28
CA ASN A 90 -29.32 49.51 -8.15
C ASN A 90 -30.21 48.27 -8.41
N ALA A 91 -31.52 48.42 -8.16
CA ALA A 91 -32.49 47.32 -8.33
C ALA A 91 -32.56 46.78 -9.77
N SER A 92 -32.35 47.62 -10.80
CA SER A 92 -32.35 47.21 -12.21
C SER A 92 -31.02 46.64 -12.70
N ASP A 93 -29.98 46.72 -11.88
CA ASP A 93 -28.62 46.40 -12.27
C ASP A 93 -28.38 44.88 -12.20
N PHE A 94 -27.43 44.42 -12.99
CA PHE A 94 -27.07 43.00 -13.09
C PHE A 94 -25.64 42.84 -13.59
N LEU A 95 -25.06 41.69 -13.28
CA LEU A 95 -23.75 41.25 -13.76
C LEU A 95 -23.94 40.14 -14.79
N LEU A 96 -23.24 40.22 -15.92
CA LEU A 96 -23.13 39.13 -16.90
C LEU A 96 -21.69 38.64 -17.01
N PHE A 97 -21.53 37.34 -17.19
CA PHE A 97 -20.23 36.72 -17.44
C PHE A 97 -20.37 35.48 -18.31
N TYR A 98 -19.36 35.22 -19.14
CA TYR A 98 -19.26 33.98 -19.90
C TYR A 98 -18.44 32.96 -19.12
N ALA A 99 -19.03 31.80 -18.83
CA ALA A 99 -18.38 30.72 -18.13
C ALA A 99 -18.38 29.45 -18.98
N LYS A 100 -17.30 28.67 -18.87
CA LYS A 100 -17.19 27.32 -19.44
C LYS A 100 -17.39 26.29 -18.33
N LYS A 101 -18.14 25.22 -18.63
CA LYS A 101 -18.23 24.02 -17.78
C LYS A 101 -16.86 23.37 -17.59
N ASN A 102 -16.73 22.38 -16.70
CA ASN A 102 -15.48 21.64 -16.64
C ASN A 102 -15.27 20.82 -17.91
N ASP A 103 -14.03 20.76 -18.34
CA ASP A 103 -13.52 19.96 -19.45
C ASP A 103 -12.16 19.39 -19.02
N THR A 104 -11.35 18.89 -19.94
CA THR A 104 -10.01 18.37 -19.59
C THR A 104 -8.97 19.47 -19.31
N TRP A 105 -9.37 20.75 -19.15
CA TRP A 105 -8.43 21.84 -18.84
C TRP A 105 -7.53 21.50 -17.64
N LEU A 106 -8.12 21.02 -16.54
CA LEU A 106 -7.33 20.64 -15.37
C LEU A 106 -6.68 19.26 -15.57
N ASP A 107 -7.44 18.27 -16.06
CA ASP A 107 -6.98 16.88 -16.26
C ASP A 107 -5.79 16.78 -17.23
N SER A 108 -5.66 17.72 -18.18
CA SER A 108 -4.51 17.79 -19.11
C SER A 108 -3.17 17.95 -18.40
N ASN A 109 -3.16 18.46 -17.16
CA ASN A 109 -1.97 18.56 -16.32
C ASN A 109 -1.54 17.20 -15.72
N LEU A 110 -2.27 16.11 -15.96
CA LEU A 110 -1.91 14.75 -15.54
C LEU A 110 -1.07 14.02 -16.58
N PHE A 111 -1.08 14.49 -17.83
CA PHE A 111 -0.28 13.94 -18.94
C PHE A 111 1.05 14.68 -19.06
N ASP A 112 2.08 13.98 -19.56
CA ASP A 112 3.34 14.63 -19.95
C ASP A 112 3.15 15.61 -21.12
N ASN A 113 2.19 15.31 -21.98
CA ASN A 113 1.80 16.15 -23.10
C ASN A 113 0.26 16.13 -23.24
N PRO A 114 -0.43 17.28 -23.13
CA PRO A 114 -1.87 17.39 -23.35
C PRO A 114 -2.38 16.86 -24.69
N ASP A 115 -1.53 16.79 -25.72
CA ASP A 115 -1.91 16.20 -27.02
C ASP A 115 -2.13 14.69 -26.97
N LEU A 116 -1.76 14.03 -25.86
CA LEU A 116 -2.05 12.61 -25.63
C LEU A 116 -3.48 12.34 -25.18
N LEU A 117 -4.27 13.37 -24.82
CA LEU A 117 -5.67 13.23 -24.44
C LEU A 117 -6.53 12.73 -25.60
N LEU A 118 -7.28 11.66 -25.40
CA LEU A 118 -8.14 11.12 -26.46
C LEU A 118 -9.36 12.01 -26.75
N ASN A 119 -9.94 12.62 -25.71
CA ASN A 119 -11.12 13.49 -25.80
C ASN A 119 -10.93 14.70 -24.88
N LYS A 120 -11.01 15.92 -25.43
CA LYS A 120 -10.75 17.15 -24.65
C LYS A 120 -11.97 17.69 -23.91
N GLU A 121 -13.17 17.17 -24.21
CA GLU A 121 -14.47 17.71 -23.78
C GLU A 121 -15.11 16.97 -22.60
N LYS A 122 -14.56 15.83 -22.20
CA LYS A 122 -15.05 15.02 -21.07
C LYS A 122 -13.99 14.91 -19.99
N SER A 123 -14.27 15.50 -18.82
CA SER A 123 -13.39 15.38 -17.65
C SER A 123 -13.39 13.95 -17.10
N PHE A 124 -12.28 13.59 -16.45
CA PHE A 124 -12.14 12.31 -15.73
C PHE A 124 -12.76 12.36 -14.33
N THR A 125 -12.99 13.55 -13.80
CA THR A 125 -13.48 13.76 -12.44
C THR A 125 -14.90 14.31 -12.48
N SER A 126 -15.14 15.60 -12.28
CA SER A 126 -16.48 16.21 -12.34
C SER A 126 -16.69 17.03 -13.60
N ASP A 127 -17.92 17.10 -14.12
CA ASP A 127 -18.28 18.06 -15.18
C ASP A 127 -18.49 19.49 -14.63
N THR A 128 -18.44 19.66 -13.30
CA THR A 128 -18.72 20.91 -12.61
C THR A 128 -17.45 21.61 -12.13
N ILE A 129 -17.35 22.91 -12.42
CA ILE A 129 -16.28 23.80 -11.94
C ILE A 129 -16.88 24.98 -11.17
N ARG A 130 -16.18 25.47 -10.14
CA ARG A 130 -16.58 26.64 -9.34
C ARG A 130 -15.88 27.90 -9.83
N TYR A 131 -16.65 28.96 -10.04
CA TYR A 131 -16.15 30.31 -10.33
C TYR A 131 -16.33 31.18 -9.09
N PHE A 132 -15.45 32.14 -8.84
CA PHE A 132 -15.39 32.90 -7.60
C PHE A 132 -15.64 34.39 -7.85
N LEU A 133 -16.77 34.90 -7.35
CA LEU A 133 -17.08 36.33 -7.31
C LEU A 133 -16.42 36.97 -6.08
N THR A 134 -15.78 38.11 -6.28
CA THR A 134 -15.17 38.92 -5.21
C THR A 134 -15.22 40.41 -5.56
N TRP A 135 -14.71 41.28 -4.68
CA TRP A 135 -14.48 42.68 -4.97
C TRP A 135 -13.22 43.19 -4.27
N ASN A 136 -12.52 44.10 -4.93
CA ASN A 136 -11.33 44.75 -4.41
C ASN A 136 -11.58 46.25 -4.15
N ASN A 137 -10.51 47.06 -4.16
CA ASN A 137 -10.60 48.53 -4.06
C ASN A 137 -10.11 49.23 -5.35
N SER A 138 -10.00 48.49 -6.45
CA SER A 138 -9.53 48.97 -7.76
C SER A 138 -10.72 49.17 -8.69
N ILE A 139 -10.70 50.26 -9.46
CA ILE A 139 -11.64 50.47 -10.57
C ILE A 139 -11.10 49.99 -11.92
N ASN A 140 -9.89 49.40 -11.93
CA ASN A 140 -9.22 48.89 -13.12
C ASN A 140 -9.32 47.36 -13.22
N ASN A 141 -10.54 46.83 -13.01
CA ASN A 141 -10.84 45.41 -13.14
C ASN A 141 -11.21 45.05 -14.58
N ARG A 142 -11.20 43.75 -14.91
CA ARG A 142 -11.56 43.29 -16.25
C ARG A 142 -13.05 43.53 -16.53
N ARG A 143 -13.34 44.34 -17.56
CA ARG A 143 -14.70 44.72 -17.97
C ARG A 143 -14.94 44.46 -19.45
N VAL A 144 -16.15 44.01 -19.77
CA VAL A 144 -16.64 44.00 -21.16
C VAL A 144 -16.79 45.46 -21.60
N LYS A 145 -16.07 45.86 -22.64
CA LYS A 145 -16.08 47.24 -23.16
C LYS A 145 -17.22 47.41 -24.16
N GLN A 146 -17.86 48.57 -24.17
CA GLN A 146 -18.87 48.88 -25.19
C GLN A 146 -18.21 49.36 -26.48
N GLU A 147 -18.61 48.78 -27.62
CA GLU A 147 -18.27 49.26 -28.96
C GLU A 147 -19.54 49.78 -29.62
N THR A 148 -19.70 51.10 -29.63
CA THR A 148 -20.96 51.75 -30.02
C THR A 148 -21.00 52.20 -31.48
N ASP A 149 -19.99 51.86 -32.27
CA ASP A 149 -19.90 52.29 -33.66
C ASP A 149 -20.92 51.57 -34.54
N THR A 150 -21.69 52.37 -35.29
CA THR A 150 -22.76 51.91 -36.18
C THR A 150 -22.68 52.59 -37.56
N ASP A 151 -21.56 53.26 -37.87
CA ASP A 151 -21.34 53.84 -39.19
C ASP A 151 -20.71 52.79 -40.12
N PHE A 152 -21.54 52.15 -40.92
CA PHE A 152 -21.12 51.13 -41.88
C PHE A 152 -20.41 51.71 -43.11
N SER A 153 -20.36 53.05 -43.27
CA SER A 153 -19.78 53.66 -44.46
C SER A 153 -18.25 53.49 -44.50
N GLY A 154 -17.75 53.04 -45.66
CA GLY A 154 -16.30 52.88 -45.87
C GLY A 154 -15.69 51.57 -45.36
N TYR A 155 -16.51 50.62 -44.89
CA TYR A 155 -16.05 49.28 -44.48
C TYR A 155 -16.61 48.19 -45.40
N SER A 156 -15.78 47.19 -45.70
CA SER A 156 -16.17 45.98 -46.43
C SER A 156 -17.05 45.04 -45.58
N SER A 157 -17.96 44.32 -46.24
CA SER A 157 -18.71 43.21 -45.63
C SER A 157 -17.84 41.95 -45.58
N ALA A 158 -17.96 41.21 -44.47
CA ALA A 158 -17.39 39.87 -44.39
C ALA A 158 -18.19 38.92 -45.29
N ASP A 159 -17.49 38.08 -46.04
CA ASP A 159 -18.12 37.08 -46.92
C ASP A 159 -18.59 35.84 -46.16
N TYR A 160 -17.86 35.44 -45.11
CA TYR A 160 -18.13 34.27 -44.29
C TYR A 160 -17.66 34.47 -42.84
N CYS A 161 -18.10 33.59 -41.96
CA CYS A 161 -17.48 33.36 -40.66
C CYS A 161 -17.02 31.90 -40.53
N TRP A 162 -16.15 31.61 -39.58
CA TRP A 162 -15.77 30.24 -39.25
C TRP A 162 -16.73 29.69 -38.20
N LYS A 163 -17.43 28.61 -38.55
CA LYS A 163 -18.18 27.80 -37.60
C LYS A 163 -17.40 26.54 -37.26
N THR A 164 -17.26 26.26 -35.96
CA THR A 164 -16.66 25.01 -35.47
C THR A 164 -17.73 24.13 -34.87
N ASN A 165 -17.91 22.95 -35.45
CA ASN A 165 -18.76 21.90 -34.91
C ASN A 165 -17.92 20.68 -34.55
N LYS A 166 -18.35 19.93 -33.54
CA LYS A 166 -17.61 18.77 -33.01
C LYS A 166 -18.51 17.59 -32.71
N SER A 167 -17.96 16.39 -32.83
CA SER A 167 -18.53 15.15 -32.27
C SER A 167 -17.50 14.56 -31.33
N THR A 168 -17.90 14.37 -30.07
CA THR A 168 -17.05 13.87 -28.99
C THR A 168 -17.69 12.63 -28.40
N TYR A 169 -16.88 11.64 -28.05
CA TYR A 169 -17.38 10.33 -27.64
C TYR A 169 -16.93 9.96 -26.22
N HIS A 170 -17.82 9.36 -25.45
CA HIS A 170 -17.58 8.95 -24.06
C HIS A 170 -18.34 7.64 -23.73
N GLN A 171 -18.33 6.72 -24.68
CA GLN A 171 -19.01 5.43 -24.61
C GLN A 171 -18.16 4.35 -23.93
N GLU A 172 -16.84 4.49 -23.92
CA GLU A 172 -15.92 3.53 -23.31
C GLU A 172 -14.72 4.30 -22.75
N TYR A 173 -14.29 3.94 -21.53
CA TYR A 173 -13.05 4.47 -20.94
C TYR A 173 -11.90 3.51 -21.26
N PHE A 174 -10.84 4.04 -21.84
CA PHE A 174 -9.62 3.30 -22.14
C PHE A 174 -8.52 3.70 -21.17
N ILE A 175 -7.68 2.74 -20.81
CA ILE A 175 -6.68 2.87 -19.73
C ILE A 175 -5.25 2.99 -20.27
N GLY A 176 -5.11 3.22 -21.58
CA GLY A 176 -3.82 3.40 -22.24
C GLY A 176 -2.98 2.12 -22.35
N ASP A 177 -1.66 2.28 -22.23
CA ASP A 177 -0.68 1.21 -22.41
C ASP A 177 -0.78 0.16 -21.28
N GLN A 178 -0.76 -1.10 -21.66
CA GLN A 178 -0.92 -2.20 -20.72
C GLN A 178 -0.15 -3.45 -21.14
N HIS A 179 0.21 -4.22 -20.12
CA HIS A 179 0.75 -5.56 -20.25
C HIS A 179 -0.16 -6.53 -19.50
N GLU A 180 -0.82 -7.42 -20.24
CA GLU A 180 -1.71 -8.45 -19.68
C GLU A 180 -2.77 -7.88 -18.69
N GLY A 181 -3.34 -6.71 -19.01
CA GLY A 181 -4.36 -6.05 -18.18
C GLY A 181 -3.82 -5.09 -17.11
N LEU A 182 -2.51 -5.09 -16.86
CA LEU A 182 -1.86 -4.15 -15.95
C LEU A 182 -1.41 -2.88 -16.70
N SER A 183 -1.79 -1.72 -16.18
CA SER A 183 -1.31 -0.39 -16.59
C SER A 183 -0.52 0.25 -15.44
N ARG A 184 0.25 1.29 -15.74
CA ARG A 184 0.85 2.16 -14.72
C ARG A 184 -0.19 3.16 -14.24
N SER A 185 -0.10 3.63 -12.99
CA SER A 185 -0.95 4.73 -12.49
C SER A 185 -0.73 6.08 -13.18
N LYS A 186 0.37 6.23 -13.92
CA LYS A 186 0.65 7.43 -14.72
C LYS A 186 -0.27 7.45 -15.94
N TYR A 187 -0.85 8.62 -16.23
CA TYR A 187 -1.64 8.81 -17.44
C TYR A 187 -0.75 8.77 -18.68
N GLU A 188 -1.08 7.86 -19.59
CA GLU A 188 -0.30 7.61 -20.81
C GLU A 188 -1.17 7.79 -22.06
N GLN A 189 -0.54 7.70 -23.24
CA GLN A 189 -1.24 7.86 -24.50
C GLN A 189 -2.38 6.84 -24.65
N ALA A 190 -3.45 7.26 -25.33
CA ALA A 190 -4.66 6.47 -25.59
C ALA A 190 -5.51 6.18 -24.34
N GLU A 191 -5.20 6.79 -23.21
CA GLU A 191 -6.07 6.83 -22.04
C GLU A 191 -7.17 7.91 -22.18
N GLY A 192 -8.37 7.60 -21.68
CA GLY A 192 -9.51 8.50 -21.59
C GLY A 192 -10.79 7.99 -22.26
N TRP A 193 -11.82 8.85 -22.23
CA TRP A 193 -13.14 8.57 -22.79
C TRP A 193 -13.16 8.63 -24.32
N ALA A 194 -13.74 7.63 -24.97
CA ALA A 194 -13.88 7.59 -26.43
C ALA A 194 -15.11 6.81 -26.89
N ALA A 195 -15.25 6.62 -28.21
CA ALA A 195 -16.26 5.76 -28.81
C ALA A 195 -16.01 4.29 -28.47
N LEU A 196 -17.01 3.44 -28.75
CA LEU A 196 -16.81 1.99 -28.67
C LEU A 196 -15.68 1.54 -29.61
N ARG A 197 -14.83 0.62 -29.12
CA ARG A 197 -13.77 0.05 -29.95
C ARG A 197 -14.32 -0.65 -31.20
N PHE A 198 -13.69 -0.41 -32.35
CA PHE A 198 -13.99 -1.12 -33.60
C PHE A 198 -12.80 -1.99 -34.01
N ALA A 199 -13.10 -3.19 -34.54
CA ALA A 199 -12.12 -4.21 -34.85
C ALA A 199 -11.57 -4.10 -36.28
N MET A 200 -10.63 -5.00 -36.60
CA MET A 200 -10.05 -5.14 -37.93
C MET A 200 -11.11 -5.24 -39.03
N GLY A 201 -11.00 -4.40 -40.06
CA GLY A 201 -11.95 -4.34 -41.18
C GLY A 201 -13.23 -3.56 -40.90
N ALA A 202 -13.45 -3.11 -39.66
CA ALA A 202 -14.57 -2.25 -39.28
C ALA A 202 -14.18 -0.76 -39.39
N SER A 203 -15.18 0.11 -39.18
CA SER A 203 -14.99 1.56 -39.22
C SER A 203 -15.94 2.28 -38.28
N HIS A 204 -15.49 3.43 -37.78
CA HIS A 204 -16.33 4.41 -37.10
C HIS A 204 -16.57 5.63 -38.00
N SER A 205 -17.73 6.26 -37.91
CA SER A 205 -18.05 7.46 -38.71
C SER A 205 -18.64 8.55 -37.84
N ALA A 206 -18.01 9.73 -37.87
CA ALA A 206 -18.48 10.94 -37.23
C ALA A 206 -19.25 11.79 -38.24
N ALA A 207 -20.53 12.03 -37.98
CA ALA A 207 -21.36 12.94 -38.76
C ALA A 207 -21.39 14.31 -38.08
N ILE A 208 -20.84 15.34 -38.75
CA ILE A 208 -20.72 16.70 -38.24
C ILE A 208 -21.58 17.62 -39.09
N SER A 209 -22.43 18.43 -38.46
CA SER A 209 -23.21 19.43 -39.20
C SER A 209 -22.27 20.42 -39.89
N THR A 210 -22.46 20.59 -41.19
CA THR A 210 -21.84 21.62 -42.03
C THR A 210 -22.91 22.39 -42.81
N ALA A 211 -24.10 22.50 -42.20
CA ALA A 211 -25.19 23.31 -42.74
C ALA A 211 -24.74 24.75 -42.96
N ASN A 212 -25.35 25.41 -43.95
CA ASN A 212 -25.08 26.82 -44.27
C ASN A 212 -23.60 27.14 -44.55
N ALA A 213 -22.82 26.16 -45.01
CA ALA A 213 -21.47 26.39 -45.50
C ALA A 213 -21.45 27.41 -46.65
N TYR A 214 -20.42 28.25 -46.69
CA TYR A 214 -20.29 29.32 -47.68
C TYR A 214 -19.53 28.84 -48.93
N TYR A 215 -20.18 28.89 -50.10
CA TYR A 215 -19.64 28.39 -51.37
C TYR A 215 -19.19 29.48 -52.35
N GLY A 216 -19.04 30.74 -51.89
CA GLY A 216 -18.67 31.86 -52.74
C GLY A 216 -17.25 31.79 -53.31
N SER A 217 -16.98 32.65 -54.29
CA SER A 217 -15.65 32.76 -54.91
C SER A 217 -14.61 33.19 -53.88
N GLY A 218 -13.59 32.37 -53.64
CA GLY A 218 -12.55 32.64 -52.64
C GLY A 218 -12.79 32.02 -51.26
N ALA A 219 -13.86 31.24 -51.09
CA ALA A 219 -14.12 30.51 -49.86
C ALA A 219 -12.97 29.54 -49.50
N PRO A 220 -12.47 29.55 -48.25
CA PRO A 220 -11.37 28.70 -47.82
C PRO A 220 -11.79 27.24 -47.66
N ALA A 221 -10.82 26.33 -47.58
CA ALA A 221 -11.07 24.94 -47.23
C ALA A 221 -11.47 24.81 -45.74
N ALA A 222 -12.34 23.86 -45.41
CA ALA A 222 -12.63 23.55 -44.01
C ALA A 222 -11.43 22.85 -43.36
N ASN A 223 -11.16 23.14 -42.10
CA ASN A 223 -10.12 22.49 -41.29
C ASN A 223 -10.74 21.39 -40.43
N VAL A 224 -10.10 20.21 -40.40
CA VAL A 224 -10.56 19.06 -39.63
C VAL A 224 -9.45 18.56 -38.72
N GLU A 225 -9.77 18.37 -37.45
CA GLU A 225 -9.00 17.57 -36.51
C GLU A 225 -9.78 16.30 -36.18
N ALA A 226 -9.22 15.14 -36.51
CA ALA A 226 -9.83 13.85 -36.24
C ALA A 226 -8.89 13.01 -35.37
N VAL A 227 -9.35 12.63 -34.17
CA VAL A 227 -8.53 11.98 -33.14
C VAL A 227 -8.93 10.52 -33.00
N SER A 228 -7.99 9.62 -33.25
CA SER A 228 -8.14 8.17 -33.06
C SER A 228 -7.09 7.61 -32.13
N ALA A 229 -7.32 6.42 -31.60
CA ALA A 229 -6.30 5.69 -30.88
C ALA A 229 -6.34 4.19 -31.12
N GLY A 230 -5.16 3.56 -31.02
CA GLY A 230 -5.06 2.11 -30.85
C GLY A 230 -5.57 1.69 -29.47
N ALA A 231 -6.40 0.66 -29.45
CA ALA A 231 -7.04 0.09 -28.26
C ALA A 231 -6.64 -1.37 -28.02
N SER A 232 -5.53 -1.81 -28.61
CA SER A 232 -4.94 -3.14 -28.39
C SER A 232 -3.44 -3.10 -28.62
N ASN A 233 -2.73 -4.15 -28.21
CA ASN A 233 -1.31 -4.30 -28.52
C ASN A 233 -0.94 -5.77 -28.73
N ALA A 234 -1.43 -6.38 -29.82
CA ALA A 234 -1.11 -7.78 -30.09
C ALA A 234 0.37 -7.98 -30.46
N SER A 235 0.95 -9.04 -29.92
CA SER A 235 2.28 -9.53 -30.29
C SER A 235 2.31 -9.93 -31.76
N THR A 236 3.31 -9.47 -32.49
CA THR A 236 3.44 -9.69 -33.94
C THR A 236 4.91 -9.63 -34.37
N SER A 237 5.23 -10.33 -35.46
CA SER A 237 6.53 -10.19 -36.15
C SER A 237 6.55 -9.08 -37.20
N LEU A 238 5.39 -8.48 -37.49
CA LEU A 238 5.26 -7.30 -38.35
C LEU A 238 5.81 -6.06 -37.63
N SER A 239 6.19 -5.03 -38.40
CA SER A 239 6.61 -3.74 -37.83
C SER A 239 5.44 -2.88 -37.32
N PHE A 240 4.21 -3.40 -37.36
CA PHE A 240 2.97 -2.75 -36.93
C PHE A 240 1.96 -3.80 -36.47
N ASN A 241 1.04 -3.40 -35.59
CA ASN A 241 -0.16 -4.18 -35.29
C ASN A 241 -1.45 -3.38 -35.55
N HIS A 242 -1.35 -2.13 -36.04
CA HIS A 242 -2.49 -1.32 -36.43
C HIS A 242 -2.35 -0.74 -37.83
N LYS A 243 -3.48 -0.61 -38.54
CA LYS A 243 -3.62 0.12 -39.81
C LYS A 243 -4.84 1.02 -39.74
N LEU A 244 -4.63 2.34 -39.79
CA LEU A 244 -5.70 3.34 -39.74
C LEU A 244 -5.76 4.12 -41.06
N ILE A 245 -6.97 4.21 -41.61
CA ILE A 245 -7.31 5.13 -42.69
C ILE A 245 -8.36 6.12 -42.19
N VAL A 246 -8.06 7.41 -42.34
CA VAL A 246 -9.03 8.49 -42.10
C VAL A 246 -9.43 9.07 -43.44
N SER A 247 -10.72 9.32 -43.61
CA SER A 247 -11.30 9.76 -44.88
C SER A 247 -12.52 10.66 -44.64
N TYR A 248 -12.87 11.48 -45.62
CA TYR A 248 -14.13 12.25 -45.60
C TYR A 248 -15.01 11.87 -46.80
N THR A 249 -16.32 12.05 -46.67
CA THR A 249 -17.27 11.92 -47.79
C THR A 249 -17.41 13.29 -48.46
N ASN A 250 -17.05 13.38 -49.74
CA ASN A 250 -17.17 14.63 -50.49
C ASN A 250 -18.62 14.94 -50.90
N ALA A 251 -18.87 16.13 -51.44
CA ALA A 251 -20.19 16.60 -51.86
C ALA A 251 -20.89 15.70 -52.91
N SER A 252 -20.14 14.87 -53.65
CA SER A 252 -20.68 13.88 -54.61
C SER A 252 -21.04 12.53 -53.98
N GLY A 253 -20.75 12.34 -52.69
CA GLY A 253 -20.94 11.07 -51.97
C GLY A 253 -19.76 10.10 -52.09
N SER A 254 -18.61 10.52 -52.63
CA SER A 254 -17.41 9.70 -52.75
C SER A 254 -16.52 9.82 -51.51
N GLN A 255 -15.94 8.71 -51.05
CA GLN A 255 -14.98 8.66 -49.95
C GLN A 255 -13.59 9.11 -50.44
N ILE A 256 -12.97 10.08 -49.76
CA ILE A 256 -11.63 10.58 -50.04
C ILE A 256 -10.73 10.30 -48.84
N ASP A 257 -9.71 9.46 -49.03
CA ASP A 257 -8.73 9.14 -47.98
C ASP A 257 -7.77 10.32 -47.80
N VAL A 258 -7.58 10.74 -46.54
CA VAL A 258 -6.73 11.88 -46.14
C VAL A 258 -5.55 11.47 -45.27
N LEU A 259 -5.67 10.34 -44.60
CA LEU A 259 -4.57 9.69 -43.88
C LEU A 259 -4.60 8.21 -44.18
N ASP A 260 -3.43 7.65 -44.47
CA ASP A 260 -3.21 6.21 -44.48
C ASP A 260 -1.91 5.90 -43.71
N THR A 261 -2.03 5.27 -42.54
CA THR A 261 -0.90 5.04 -41.63
C THR A 261 -0.93 3.69 -40.94
N THR A 262 0.25 3.17 -40.60
CA THR A 262 0.42 2.03 -39.68
C THR A 262 1.13 2.48 -38.40
N TYR A 263 0.87 1.79 -37.29
CA TYR A 263 1.52 2.06 -36.01
C TYR A 263 1.48 0.82 -35.10
N PHE A 264 2.09 0.94 -33.91
CA PHE A 264 2.20 -0.13 -32.93
C PHE A 264 1.57 0.27 -31.60
N GLY A 265 0.81 -0.65 -31.00
CA GLY A 265 0.27 -0.57 -29.65
C GLY A 265 -0.69 0.61 -29.42
N TYR A 266 -0.81 0.98 -28.15
CA TYR A 266 -1.61 2.10 -27.68
C TYR A 266 -0.99 3.40 -28.12
N LYS A 267 -1.67 4.12 -29.03
CA LYS A 267 -1.16 5.38 -29.59
C LYS A 267 -2.28 6.28 -30.06
N VAL A 268 -2.22 7.56 -29.68
CA VAL A 268 -3.11 8.59 -30.20
C VAL A 268 -2.60 9.09 -31.56
N ILE A 269 -3.49 9.12 -32.53
CA ILE A 269 -3.28 9.64 -33.87
C ILE A 269 -4.19 10.86 -34.07
N ARG A 270 -3.59 12.05 -34.03
CA ARG A 270 -4.27 13.30 -34.40
C ARG A 270 -4.07 13.57 -35.89
N SER A 271 -5.15 13.48 -36.64
CA SER A 271 -5.16 13.72 -38.08
C SER A 271 -5.63 15.15 -38.34
N LEU A 272 -4.72 16.02 -38.79
CA LEU A 272 -5.02 17.39 -39.20
C LEU A 272 -5.06 17.45 -40.72
N PHE A 273 -6.20 17.80 -41.31
CA PHE A 273 -6.35 17.91 -42.76
C PHE A 273 -7.41 18.95 -43.13
N THR A 274 -7.49 19.27 -44.43
CA THR A 274 -8.47 20.22 -44.95
C THR A 274 -9.43 19.56 -45.94
N ILE A 275 -10.70 19.97 -45.93
CA ILE A 275 -11.69 19.59 -46.94
C ILE A 275 -11.85 20.77 -47.92
N PRO A 276 -11.53 20.61 -49.21
CA PRO A 276 -11.76 21.65 -50.20
C PRO A 276 -13.20 22.14 -50.15
N ASN A 277 -13.42 23.44 -50.34
CA ASN A 277 -14.77 24.01 -50.19
C ASN A 277 -15.80 23.39 -51.15
N SER A 278 -15.36 22.99 -52.36
CA SER A 278 -16.19 22.27 -53.33
C SER A 278 -16.63 20.87 -52.88
N ASP A 279 -15.92 20.30 -51.91
CA ASP A 279 -16.13 18.96 -51.41
C ASP A 279 -16.95 18.94 -50.12
N ILE A 280 -17.23 20.09 -49.49
CA ILE A 280 -18.07 20.17 -48.29
C ILE A 280 -19.53 19.84 -48.67
N PRO A 281 -20.16 18.81 -48.08
CA PRO A 281 -21.57 18.55 -48.30
C PRO A 281 -22.47 19.63 -47.68
N ALA A 282 -23.63 19.87 -48.31
CA ALA A 282 -24.54 20.97 -47.98
C ALA A 282 -25.07 20.98 -46.53
N THR A 283 -25.16 19.82 -45.88
CA THR A 283 -25.74 19.71 -44.53
C THR A 283 -24.83 19.04 -43.53
N THR A 284 -24.09 18.00 -43.93
CA THR A 284 -23.36 17.15 -42.99
C THR A 284 -22.11 16.60 -43.65
N SER A 285 -20.96 16.87 -43.04
CA SER A 285 -19.69 16.25 -43.37
C SER A 285 -19.51 14.98 -42.57
N THR A 286 -19.19 13.87 -43.23
CA THR A 286 -18.90 12.60 -42.56
C THR A 286 -17.40 12.31 -42.61
N ILE A 287 -16.79 12.15 -41.44
CA ILE A 287 -15.40 11.73 -41.28
C ILE A 287 -15.39 10.27 -40.84
N LYS A 288 -14.71 9.42 -41.58
CA LYS A 288 -14.68 7.97 -41.36
C LYS A 288 -13.28 7.51 -41.01
N HIS A 289 -13.21 6.74 -39.94
CA HIS A 289 -12.00 6.09 -39.42
C HIS A 289 -12.15 4.59 -39.67
N ARG A 290 -11.25 3.98 -40.46
CA ARG A 290 -11.34 2.58 -40.87
C ARG A 290 -10.06 1.84 -40.48
N SER A 291 -10.24 0.64 -39.94
CA SER A 291 -9.14 -0.33 -39.82
C SER A 291 -9.11 -1.23 -41.06
N GLU A 292 -7.93 -1.47 -41.63
CA GLU A 292 -7.76 -2.38 -42.77
C GLU A 292 -6.88 -3.57 -42.44
N ASN A 293 -7.23 -4.74 -42.98
CA ASN A 293 -6.45 -5.95 -42.80
C ASN A 293 -5.26 -6.02 -43.78
N LEU A 294 -4.05 -5.85 -43.25
CA LEU A 294 -2.77 -6.08 -43.93
C LEU A 294 -2.03 -7.33 -43.40
N GLY A 295 -2.73 -8.19 -42.66
CA GLY A 295 -2.18 -9.39 -42.03
C GLY A 295 -1.81 -9.24 -40.55
N GLN A 296 -2.22 -8.16 -39.89
CA GLN A 296 -2.01 -7.96 -38.45
C GLN A 296 -2.86 -8.93 -37.60
N PRO A 297 -2.36 -9.35 -36.42
CA PRO A 297 -3.04 -10.37 -35.60
C PRO A 297 -4.30 -9.85 -34.88
N SER A 298 -4.29 -8.60 -34.42
CA SER A 298 -5.48 -7.88 -33.94
C SER A 298 -5.36 -6.42 -34.33
N ASP A 299 -6.49 -5.71 -34.38
CA ASP A 299 -6.53 -4.28 -34.65
C ASP A 299 -7.81 -3.69 -34.05
N TYR A 300 -7.79 -3.43 -32.74
CA TYR A 300 -8.86 -2.66 -32.10
C TYR A 300 -8.47 -1.19 -32.04
N GLN A 301 -9.35 -0.32 -32.51
CA GLN A 301 -9.15 1.12 -32.52
C GLN A 301 -10.39 1.84 -32.00
N THR A 302 -10.23 3.11 -31.62
CA THR A 302 -11.33 3.96 -31.17
C THR A 302 -11.18 5.40 -31.70
N VAL A 303 -12.23 6.20 -31.55
CA VAL A 303 -12.30 7.62 -31.93
C VAL A 303 -12.70 8.43 -30.70
N GLY A 304 -11.88 9.41 -30.33
CA GLY A 304 -12.16 10.28 -29.19
C GLY A 304 -13.02 11.49 -29.58
N GLU A 305 -12.54 12.27 -30.55
CA GLU A 305 -13.24 13.45 -31.05
C GLU A 305 -12.96 13.74 -32.53
N VAL A 306 -13.92 14.39 -33.18
CA VAL A 306 -13.79 14.93 -34.54
C VAL A 306 -14.31 16.37 -34.53
N ILE A 307 -13.46 17.31 -34.93
CA ILE A 307 -13.73 18.74 -34.93
C ILE A 307 -13.61 19.24 -36.36
N VAL A 308 -14.65 19.92 -36.87
CA VAL A 308 -14.69 20.52 -38.21
C VAL A 308 -14.94 22.01 -38.07
N SER A 309 -13.99 22.82 -38.55
CA SER A 309 -14.11 24.27 -38.68
C SER A 309 -14.24 24.63 -40.15
N TYR A 310 -15.36 25.23 -40.55
CA TYR A 310 -15.69 25.47 -41.97
C TYR A 310 -16.19 26.90 -42.20
N PRO A 311 -16.02 27.45 -43.42
CA PRO A 311 -16.62 28.74 -43.77
C PRO A 311 -18.14 28.60 -43.81
N HIS A 312 -18.83 29.44 -43.06
CA HIS A 312 -20.26 29.44 -42.85
C HIS A 312 -20.82 30.81 -43.24
N THR A 313 -22.04 30.82 -43.77
CA THR A 313 -22.76 32.08 -44.06
C THR A 313 -23.14 32.80 -42.77
N PHE A 314 -23.76 33.97 -42.83
CA PHE A 314 -24.26 34.65 -41.62
C PHE A 314 -25.70 34.25 -41.25
N ASP A 315 -26.20 33.11 -41.74
CA ASP A 315 -27.49 32.51 -41.34
C ASP A 315 -27.35 31.72 -40.04
N PHE A 316 -27.80 32.26 -38.90
CA PHE A 316 -27.60 31.64 -37.58
C PHE A 316 -28.72 30.66 -37.17
N GLU A 317 -29.40 30.06 -38.17
CA GLU A 317 -30.18 28.83 -38.01
C GLU A 317 -31.38 28.92 -37.05
N SER A 318 -31.94 30.11 -36.86
CA SER A 318 -32.99 30.45 -35.89
C SER A 318 -32.64 30.09 -34.44
N THR A 319 -31.34 30.02 -34.12
CA THR A 319 -30.85 29.75 -32.76
C THR A 319 -30.83 31.00 -31.90
N SER A 320 -30.89 30.84 -30.57
CA SER A 320 -30.72 31.93 -29.59
C SER A 320 -29.30 32.02 -29.02
N TRP A 321 -28.40 31.14 -29.48
CA TRP A 321 -26.99 31.07 -29.13
C TRP A 321 -26.18 30.64 -30.36
N PHE A 322 -25.18 31.43 -30.74
CA PHE A 322 -24.29 31.10 -31.85
C PHE A 322 -22.86 31.56 -31.55
N ASP A 323 -21.93 30.62 -31.45
CA ASP A 323 -20.50 30.88 -31.39
C ASP A 323 -19.84 30.71 -32.77
N PHE A 324 -18.94 31.63 -33.10
CA PHE A 324 -18.23 31.64 -34.38
C PHE A 324 -16.91 32.38 -34.25
N SER A 325 -16.07 32.28 -35.28
CA SER A 325 -14.83 33.05 -35.35
C SER A 325 -14.78 33.84 -36.67
N LEU A 326 -14.04 34.94 -36.67
CA LEU A 326 -13.95 35.85 -37.81
C LEU A 326 -12.48 36.14 -38.10
N GLU A 327 -12.09 36.06 -39.37
CA GLU A 327 -10.74 36.42 -39.80
C GLU A 327 -10.57 37.93 -39.85
N ALA A 328 -9.34 38.39 -39.65
CA ALA A 328 -9.02 39.81 -39.78
C ALA A 328 -9.12 40.24 -41.26
N SER A 329 -9.80 41.36 -41.51
CA SER A 329 -9.77 42.06 -42.81
C SER A 329 -8.72 43.17 -42.81
N ILE A 330 -8.37 43.68 -44.00
CA ILE A 330 -7.45 44.81 -44.19
C ILE A 330 -8.02 46.12 -43.64
N ASP A 331 -9.34 46.24 -43.63
CA ASP A 331 -10.05 47.37 -43.06
C ASP A 331 -9.93 47.33 -41.52
N PRO A 332 -9.95 48.48 -40.81
CA PRO A 332 -9.87 48.47 -39.35
C PRO A 332 -11.12 47.88 -38.69
N LYS A 333 -12.25 47.82 -39.42
CA LYS A 333 -13.48 47.13 -39.02
C LYS A 333 -14.10 46.45 -40.24
N GLN A 334 -14.98 45.49 -40.02
CA GLN A 334 -15.73 44.83 -41.09
C GLN A 334 -17.20 44.71 -40.73
N VAL A 335 -18.07 44.75 -41.75
CA VAL A 335 -19.53 44.67 -41.58
C VAL A 335 -19.97 43.22 -41.59
N LEU A 336 -20.73 42.81 -40.58
CA LEU A 336 -21.46 41.54 -40.56
C LEU A 336 -22.94 41.81 -40.78
N SER A 337 -23.60 41.03 -41.65
CA SER A 337 -25.05 41.06 -41.84
C SER A 337 -25.64 39.71 -41.46
N ILE A 338 -26.11 39.59 -40.22
CA ILE A 338 -26.54 38.34 -39.60
C ILE A 338 -28.03 38.11 -39.87
N THR A 339 -28.40 36.94 -40.39
CA THR A 339 -29.79 36.55 -40.64
C THR A 339 -30.19 35.38 -39.75
N ASN A 340 -31.50 35.17 -39.57
CA ASN A 340 -32.06 34.02 -38.85
C ASN A 340 -31.47 33.80 -37.45
N PHE A 341 -31.26 34.85 -36.66
CA PHE A 341 -30.93 34.70 -35.24
C PHE A 341 -32.21 34.85 -34.39
N GLY A 342 -32.60 33.79 -33.69
CA GLY A 342 -33.88 33.65 -32.97
C GLY A 342 -33.89 34.29 -31.59
N ALA A 343 -33.42 35.53 -31.46
CA ALA A 343 -33.33 36.25 -30.19
C ALA A 343 -34.29 37.44 -30.08
N SER A 344 -34.83 37.64 -28.88
CA SER A 344 -35.67 38.79 -28.54
C SER A 344 -34.85 40.02 -28.13
N ALA A 345 -33.68 39.82 -27.52
CA ALA A 345 -32.74 40.86 -27.14
C ALA A 345 -31.30 40.43 -27.49
N PRO A 346 -30.90 40.50 -28.78
CA PRO A 346 -29.61 40.00 -29.22
C PRO A 346 -28.44 40.80 -28.63
N LYS A 347 -27.38 40.09 -28.26
CA LYS A 347 -26.08 40.61 -27.85
C LYS A 347 -24.99 39.90 -28.61
N LEU A 348 -23.92 40.61 -28.95
CA LEU A 348 -22.76 40.07 -29.65
C LEU A 348 -21.48 40.48 -28.92
N TRP A 349 -20.80 39.50 -28.33
CA TRP A 349 -19.54 39.72 -27.65
C TRP A 349 -18.37 39.24 -28.51
N LEU A 350 -17.39 40.13 -28.69
CA LEU A 350 -16.14 39.90 -29.40
C LEU A 350 -15.00 39.70 -28.40
N PHE A 351 -14.31 38.56 -28.47
CA PHE A 351 -13.12 38.25 -27.69
C PHE A 351 -11.88 38.64 -28.50
N SER A 352 -11.21 39.73 -28.11
CA SER A 352 -10.04 40.29 -28.79
C SER A 352 -8.80 40.22 -27.90
N GLY A 353 -8.23 39.03 -27.73
CA GLY A 353 -7.03 38.83 -26.91
C GLY A 353 -7.28 39.17 -25.44
N ASP A 354 -6.82 40.35 -25.02
CA ASP A 354 -6.88 40.88 -23.65
C ASP A 354 -8.11 41.77 -23.38
N THR A 355 -9.17 41.67 -24.18
CA THR A 355 -10.43 42.37 -23.92
C THR A 355 -11.63 41.63 -24.52
N ILE A 356 -12.79 41.81 -23.89
CA ILE A 356 -14.09 41.50 -24.50
C ILE A 356 -14.77 42.82 -24.86
N LYS A 357 -15.43 42.87 -26.02
CA LYS A 357 -16.27 44.01 -26.45
C LYS A 357 -17.71 43.56 -26.68
N ASP A 358 -18.68 44.29 -26.15
CA ASP A 358 -20.10 44.19 -26.50
C ASP A 358 -20.36 45.13 -27.68
N LEU A 359 -20.76 44.55 -28.82
CA LEU A 359 -20.90 45.28 -30.08
C LEU A 359 -22.32 45.80 -30.27
N ALA A 360 -22.45 47.04 -30.75
CA ALA A 360 -23.74 47.59 -31.14
C ALA A 360 -24.34 46.83 -32.35
N ILE A 361 -25.62 46.49 -32.25
CA ILE A 361 -26.37 45.77 -33.28
C ILE A 361 -27.44 46.70 -33.85
N VAL A 362 -27.50 46.81 -35.17
CA VAL A 362 -28.52 47.59 -35.89
C VAL A 362 -29.49 46.63 -36.59
N ASN A 363 -30.78 46.78 -36.33
CA ASN A 363 -31.80 45.98 -37.02
C ASN A 363 -32.15 46.63 -38.37
N SER A 364 -31.79 45.96 -39.47
CA SER A 364 -32.00 46.40 -40.84
C SER A 364 -33.18 45.69 -41.52
N GLY A 365 -34.11 45.13 -40.74
CA GLY A 365 -35.29 44.43 -41.22
C GLY A 365 -35.09 42.92 -41.25
N ALA A 366 -34.48 42.40 -42.33
CA ALA A 366 -34.23 40.97 -42.50
C ALA A 366 -32.90 40.49 -41.90
N SER A 367 -31.99 41.43 -41.57
CA SER A 367 -30.69 41.18 -40.97
C SER A 367 -30.44 42.03 -39.73
N LEU A 368 -29.52 41.56 -38.90
CA LEU A 368 -28.88 42.27 -37.80
C LEU A 368 -27.48 42.65 -38.28
N ASP A 369 -27.27 43.94 -38.53
CA ASP A 369 -25.99 44.44 -39.03
C ASP A 369 -25.11 44.91 -37.87
N VAL A 370 -23.83 44.53 -37.90
CA VAL A 370 -22.86 44.82 -36.84
C VAL A 370 -21.52 45.21 -37.45
N LEU A 371 -20.88 46.24 -36.88
CA LEU A 371 -19.54 46.64 -37.27
C LEU A 371 -18.52 46.04 -36.29
N VAL A 372 -17.70 45.09 -36.76
CA VAL A 372 -16.76 44.33 -35.93
C VAL A 372 -15.35 44.91 -36.07
N PRO A 373 -14.73 45.38 -34.98
CA PRO A 373 -13.33 45.80 -35.00
C PRO A 373 -12.38 44.64 -35.29
N ASN A 374 -11.51 44.83 -36.28
CA ASN A 374 -10.51 43.83 -36.63
C ASN A 374 -9.33 43.86 -35.67
N ASN A 375 -8.77 42.68 -35.42
CA ASN A 375 -7.52 42.57 -34.69
C ASN A 375 -6.36 43.06 -35.56
N SER A 376 -5.68 44.11 -35.11
CA SER A 376 -4.46 44.63 -35.74
C SER A 376 -3.32 43.60 -35.85
N ALA A 377 -3.32 42.53 -35.03
CA ALA A 377 -2.34 41.45 -35.11
C ALA A 377 -2.66 40.42 -36.22
N GLY A 378 -3.79 40.54 -36.91
CA GLY A 378 -4.17 39.67 -38.03
C GLY A 378 -4.63 38.27 -37.64
N THR A 379 -4.86 37.98 -36.35
CA THR A 379 -5.34 36.68 -35.89
C THR A 379 -6.85 36.59 -35.94
N THR A 380 -7.38 35.39 -36.15
CA THR A 380 -8.82 35.10 -36.04
C THR A 380 -9.35 35.47 -34.66
N GLN A 381 -10.51 36.12 -34.61
CA GLN A 381 -11.17 36.58 -33.38
C GLN A 381 -12.40 35.71 -33.10
N LYS A 382 -12.64 35.37 -31.82
CA LYS A 382 -13.83 34.61 -31.42
C LYS A 382 -14.98 35.56 -31.09
N LEU A 383 -16.19 35.20 -31.51
CA LEU A 383 -17.43 35.91 -31.20
C LEU A 383 -18.48 34.95 -30.64
N ILE A 384 -19.31 35.46 -29.74
CA ILE A 384 -20.52 34.76 -29.29
C ILE A 384 -21.73 35.70 -29.43
N MET A 385 -22.78 35.22 -30.07
CA MET A 385 -24.07 35.87 -30.15
C MET A 385 -25.07 35.14 -29.26
N PHE A 386 -25.80 35.86 -28.43
CA PHE A 386 -26.76 35.27 -27.49
C PHE A 386 -27.99 36.18 -27.28
N ASP A 387 -29.12 35.59 -26.88
CA ASP A 387 -30.27 36.35 -26.39
C ASP A 387 -30.07 36.70 -24.91
N LEU A 388 -30.09 38.01 -24.58
CA LEU A 388 -30.01 38.51 -23.22
C LEU A 388 -31.14 37.95 -22.32
N ASN A 389 -32.31 37.65 -22.89
CA ASN A 389 -33.43 37.08 -22.15
C ASN A 389 -33.32 35.55 -21.94
N ALA A 390 -32.36 34.89 -22.60
CA ALA A 390 -32.10 33.45 -22.47
C ALA A 390 -30.79 33.15 -21.71
N THR A 391 -30.20 34.14 -21.03
CA THR A 391 -29.03 33.91 -20.16
C THR A 391 -29.38 33.01 -18.98
N ARG A 392 -28.38 32.28 -18.47
CA ARG A 392 -28.55 31.40 -17.31
C ARG A 392 -28.59 32.21 -16.03
N SER A 393 -29.72 32.22 -15.33
CA SER A 393 -29.84 32.92 -14.05
C SER A 393 -29.08 32.20 -12.94
N VAL A 394 -28.29 32.95 -12.18
CA VAL A 394 -27.70 32.50 -10.91
C VAL A 394 -28.71 32.80 -9.80
N ALA A 395 -28.91 31.86 -8.87
CA ALA A 395 -29.86 32.01 -7.77
C ALA A 395 -29.13 32.17 -6.42
N ALA A 396 -29.73 32.89 -5.47
CA ALA A 396 -29.19 33.05 -4.11
C ALA A 396 -29.44 31.83 -3.19
N SER A 397 -30.38 30.97 -3.59
CA SER A 397 -30.76 29.77 -2.84
C SER A 397 -31.34 28.73 -3.79
N GLY A 398 -31.15 27.45 -3.46
CA GLY A 398 -31.67 26.33 -4.22
C GLY A 398 -30.80 25.09 -4.06
N SER A 399 -31.32 23.95 -4.51
CA SER A 399 -30.61 22.67 -4.56
C SER A 399 -30.18 22.27 -5.97
N SER A 400 -30.56 23.02 -7.00
CA SER A 400 -30.20 22.75 -8.40
C SER A 400 -29.87 24.05 -9.16
N GLY A 401 -29.11 23.91 -10.25
CA GLY A 401 -28.64 25.03 -11.07
C GLY A 401 -27.47 25.81 -10.45
N ALA A 402 -27.14 26.96 -11.05
CA ALA A 402 -26.07 27.82 -10.56
C ALA A 402 -26.52 28.59 -9.32
N VAL A 403 -26.21 28.07 -8.13
CA VAL A 403 -26.52 28.72 -6.85
C VAL A 403 -25.26 29.33 -6.26
N ILE A 404 -25.23 30.65 -6.12
CA ILE A 404 -24.08 31.37 -5.54
C ILE A 404 -24.07 31.21 -4.02
N ARG A 405 -22.90 30.90 -3.44
CA ARG A 405 -22.74 30.67 -2.00
C ARG A 405 -21.43 31.27 -1.49
N PRO A 406 -21.35 31.72 -0.22
CA PRO A 406 -20.08 32.09 0.38
C PRO A 406 -19.13 30.89 0.38
N VAL A 407 -17.88 31.11 -0.04
CA VAL A 407 -16.83 30.08 0.02
C VAL A 407 -16.68 29.58 1.46
N LEU A 408 -16.67 28.25 1.64
CA LEU A 408 -16.56 27.58 2.95
C LEU A 408 -17.59 28.06 3.99
N GLY A 409 -18.74 28.58 3.53
CA GLY A 409 -19.83 29.09 4.38
C GLY A 409 -19.58 30.46 5.03
N ARG A 410 -18.34 30.97 5.02
CA ARG A 410 -17.95 32.25 5.63
C ARG A 410 -17.50 33.32 4.64
N GLY A 411 -17.30 32.94 3.39
CA GLY A 411 -16.81 33.81 2.33
C GLY A 411 -15.31 34.08 2.38
N THR A 412 -14.52 33.38 3.21
CA THR A 412 -13.08 33.59 3.33
C THR A 412 -12.31 32.28 3.28
N PHE A 413 -11.15 32.32 2.61
CA PHE A 413 -10.21 31.21 2.57
C PHE A 413 -9.37 31.16 3.85
N ARG A 414 -8.97 29.96 4.25
CA ARG A 414 -7.86 29.81 5.20
C ARG A 414 -6.56 29.93 4.42
N ASP A 415 -5.66 30.79 4.86
CA ASP A 415 -4.32 30.92 4.27
C ASP A 415 -3.44 29.74 4.67
N VAL A 416 -3.64 28.63 3.96
CA VAL A 416 -2.83 27.41 4.10
C VAL A 416 -1.47 27.54 3.43
N ALA A 417 -1.32 28.52 2.53
CA ALA A 417 -0.06 28.80 1.85
C ALA A 417 0.93 29.53 2.77
N ALA A 418 0.45 30.42 3.64
CA ALA A 418 1.29 31.10 4.63
C ALA A 418 1.79 30.22 5.79
N LEU A 419 1.41 28.94 5.82
CA LEU A 419 2.00 27.98 6.76
C LEU A 419 3.49 27.79 6.44
N ASN A 420 4.31 27.59 7.47
CA ASN A 420 5.76 27.42 7.35
C ASN A 420 6.22 26.34 8.33
N LEU A 421 5.88 25.10 8.00
CA LEU A 421 6.02 23.93 8.86
C LEU A 421 7.29 23.15 8.52
N ASP A 422 8.02 22.66 9.52
CA ASP A 422 9.21 21.85 9.33
C ASP A 422 8.87 20.36 9.37
N SER A 423 9.23 19.62 8.32
CA SER A 423 9.09 18.16 8.22
C SER A 423 7.66 17.74 8.50
N ALA A 424 6.73 18.48 7.86
CA ALA A 424 5.34 18.48 8.25
C ALA A 424 4.64 17.12 8.06
N PHE A 425 3.73 16.81 8.99
CA PHE A 425 2.77 15.73 8.85
C PHE A 425 1.46 16.31 8.31
N ILE A 426 1.18 16.08 7.03
CA ILE A 426 -0.01 16.61 6.36
C ILE A 426 -1.14 15.57 6.47
N ILE A 427 -2.27 15.96 7.05
CA ILE A 427 -3.52 15.19 7.03
C ILE A 427 -4.52 15.89 6.10
N VAL A 428 -4.99 15.17 5.07
CA VAL A 428 -6.07 15.64 4.19
C VAL A 428 -7.30 14.77 4.43
N THR A 429 -8.44 15.41 4.74
CA THR A 429 -9.68 14.70 5.08
C THR A 429 -10.91 15.42 4.55
N HIS A 430 -12.07 14.76 4.56
CA HIS A 430 -13.35 15.38 4.25
C HIS A 430 -13.97 16.02 5.50
N LYS A 431 -14.70 17.13 5.34
CA LYS A 431 -15.39 17.84 6.43
C LYS A 431 -16.23 16.96 7.37
N SER A 432 -16.76 15.83 6.88
CA SER A 432 -17.54 14.89 7.69
C SER A 432 -16.74 14.18 8.78
N MET A 433 -15.40 14.10 8.65
CA MET A 433 -14.47 13.43 9.56
C MET A 433 -13.49 14.41 10.22
N MET A 434 -13.73 15.71 10.06
CA MET A 434 -12.80 16.76 10.46
C MET A 434 -12.52 16.77 11.96
N ALA A 435 -13.49 16.38 12.79
CA ALA A 435 -13.32 16.38 14.24
C ALA A 435 -12.33 15.29 14.68
N GLU A 436 -12.50 14.08 14.17
CA GLU A 436 -11.71 12.90 14.47
C GLU A 436 -10.31 13.00 13.87
N ALA A 437 -10.19 13.50 12.64
CA ALA A 437 -8.90 13.77 12.01
C ALA A 437 -8.09 14.84 12.76
N LYS A 438 -8.74 15.83 13.39
CA LYS A 438 -8.06 16.80 14.26
C LYS A 438 -7.58 16.18 15.56
N THR A 439 -8.35 15.26 16.15
CA THR A 439 -7.89 14.47 17.30
C THR A 439 -6.65 13.65 16.94
N TYR A 440 -6.69 12.96 15.80
CA TYR A 440 -5.55 12.20 15.28
C TYR A 440 -4.32 13.10 15.05
N GLY A 441 -4.52 14.25 14.40
CA GLY A 441 -3.44 15.21 14.16
C GLY A 441 -2.85 15.80 15.45
N ALA A 442 -3.67 16.03 16.48
CA ALA A 442 -3.18 16.48 17.78
C ALA A 442 -2.30 15.42 18.46
N TYR A 443 -2.62 14.14 18.30
CA TYR A 443 -1.78 13.04 18.76
C TYR A 443 -0.45 13.00 18.02
N ARG A 444 -0.44 13.10 16.68
CA ARG A 444 0.81 13.15 15.89
C ARG A 444 1.70 14.34 16.24
N SER A 445 1.13 15.46 16.67
CA SER A 445 1.91 16.59 17.21
C SER A 445 2.37 16.42 18.66
N SER A 446 1.85 15.45 19.41
CA SER A 446 2.31 15.17 20.77
C SER A 446 3.63 14.40 20.76
N THR A 447 4.40 14.47 21.85
CA THR A 447 5.63 13.67 22.00
C THR A 447 5.39 12.18 21.81
N ALA A 448 4.26 11.65 22.32
CA ALA A 448 3.90 10.24 22.18
C ALA A 448 3.63 9.85 20.71
N GLY A 449 2.98 10.72 19.93
CA GLY A 449 2.69 10.46 18.52
C GLY A 449 3.80 10.89 17.55
N GLY A 450 5.01 11.20 18.03
CA GLY A 450 6.19 11.49 17.20
C GLY A 450 6.61 12.96 17.14
N GLY A 451 5.83 13.90 17.70
CA GLY A 451 6.20 15.31 17.82
C GLY A 451 6.24 16.08 16.49
N PHE A 452 5.41 15.71 15.52
CA PHE A 452 5.39 16.30 14.18
C PHE A 452 4.75 17.71 14.15
N ASP A 453 5.22 18.57 13.24
CA ASP A 453 4.48 19.75 12.81
C ASP A 453 3.27 19.32 11.96
N THR A 454 2.11 19.16 12.60
CA THR A 454 0.92 18.60 11.94
C THR A 454 0.00 19.68 11.40
N VAL A 455 -0.54 19.46 10.20
CA VAL A 455 -1.64 20.25 9.65
C VAL A 455 -2.78 19.34 9.17
N VAL A 456 -4.00 19.66 9.59
CA VAL A 456 -5.22 19.01 9.11
C VAL A 456 -5.95 19.95 8.15
N ILE A 457 -6.30 19.42 6.97
CA ILE A 457 -6.86 20.19 5.86
C ILE A 457 -8.12 19.51 5.34
N ASP A 458 -9.18 20.32 5.20
CA ASP A 458 -10.38 19.89 4.49
C ASP A 458 -10.09 19.84 2.99
N ILE A 459 -10.36 18.71 2.36
CA ILE A 459 -10.20 18.55 0.93
C ILE A 459 -11.01 19.57 0.12
N ASP A 460 -12.17 20.01 0.65
CA ASP A 460 -12.99 21.07 0.04
C ASP A 460 -12.23 22.41 -0.05
N GLU A 461 -11.29 22.70 0.87
CA GLU A 461 -10.41 23.86 0.79
C GLU A 461 -9.43 23.74 -0.38
N LEU A 462 -8.88 22.53 -0.61
CA LEU A 462 -7.87 22.29 -1.64
C LEU A 462 -8.44 22.33 -3.06
N TYR A 463 -9.66 21.82 -3.28
CA TYR A 463 -10.34 21.96 -4.58
C TYR A 463 -10.49 23.42 -5.00
N ARG A 464 -10.81 24.29 -4.04
CA ARG A 464 -11.06 25.71 -4.31
C ARG A 464 -9.77 26.49 -4.43
N GLN A 465 -8.78 26.23 -3.57
CA GLN A 465 -7.55 26.99 -3.55
C GLN A 465 -6.53 26.52 -4.59
N PHE A 466 -6.35 25.21 -4.75
CA PHE A 466 -5.29 24.64 -5.62
C PHE A 466 -5.87 23.92 -6.85
N GLY A 467 -7.09 23.40 -6.75
CA GLY A 467 -7.77 22.67 -7.84
C GLY A 467 -8.53 23.53 -8.84
N GLY A 468 -8.37 24.86 -8.83
CA GLY A 468 -9.05 25.78 -9.75
C GLY A 468 -10.58 25.75 -9.71
N GLY A 469 -11.14 25.23 -8.61
CA GLY A 469 -12.58 25.08 -8.40
C GLY A 469 -13.19 23.78 -8.92
N VAL A 470 -12.40 22.81 -9.40
CA VAL A 470 -12.88 21.48 -9.80
C VAL A 470 -12.98 20.58 -8.57
N VAL A 471 -14.19 20.11 -8.27
CA VAL A 471 -14.47 19.29 -7.08
C VAL A 471 -14.14 17.82 -7.38
N LYS A 472 -13.63 17.10 -6.37
CA LYS A 472 -13.18 15.70 -6.45
C LYS A 472 -12.02 15.43 -7.41
N SER A 473 -11.31 16.46 -7.85
CA SER A 473 -10.02 16.29 -8.53
C SER A 473 -8.88 16.18 -7.52
N GLY A 474 -8.10 15.10 -7.61
CA GLY A 474 -6.87 14.93 -6.82
C GLY A 474 -5.80 15.98 -7.12
N ILE A 475 -5.91 16.73 -8.22
CA ILE A 475 -4.96 17.78 -8.63
C ILE A 475 -4.85 18.90 -7.58
N GLY A 476 -5.93 19.19 -6.84
CA GLY A 476 -5.88 20.14 -5.72
C GLY A 476 -4.91 19.69 -4.62
N ILE A 477 -4.90 18.39 -4.28
CA ILE A 477 -3.95 17.82 -3.31
C ILE A 477 -2.53 17.87 -3.87
N ARG A 478 -2.36 17.45 -5.12
CA ARG A 478 -1.06 17.45 -5.82
C ARG A 478 -0.41 18.83 -5.86
N ARG A 479 -1.15 19.85 -6.30
CA ARG A 479 -0.64 21.22 -6.40
C ARG A 479 -0.32 21.79 -5.01
N PHE A 480 -1.10 21.45 -3.98
CA PHE A 480 -0.76 21.77 -2.59
C PHE A 480 0.52 21.07 -2.13
N CYS A 481 0.72 19.78 -2.46
CA CYS A 481 1.95 19.06 -2.14
C CYS A 481 3.16 19.70 -2.83
N TYR A 482 3.06 20.10 -4.11
CA TYR A 482 4.12 20.82 -4.79
C TYR A 482 4.41 22.16 -4.13
N TYR A 483 3.37 22.91 -3.74
CA TYR A 483 3.55 24.15 -3.01
C TYR A 483 4.34 23.92 -1.71
N ALA A 484 3.93 22.93 -0.91
CA ALA A 484 4.58 22.58 0.34
C ALA A 484 6.05 22.16 0.14
N ILE A 485 6.33 21.28 -0.83
CA ILE A 485 7.69 20.84 -1.19
C ILE A 485 8.58 22.02 -1.58
N ASP A 486 8.04 22.96 -2.38
CA ASP A 486 8.82 24.04 -2.96
C ASP A 486 8.98 25.26 -2.01
N ASN A 487 8.10 25.44 -1.02
CA ASN A 487 8.02 26.68 -0.22
C ASN A 487 8.21 26.50 1.30
N TRP A 488 8.00 25.32 1.87
CA TRP A 488 8.25 25.10 3.30
C TRP A 488 9.75 24.92 3.59
N PRO A 489 10.20 25.12 4.85
CA PRO A 489 11.62 25.04 5.20
C PRO A 489 12.27 23.70 4.87
N THR A 490 11.48 22.63 4.95
CA THR A 490 11.86 21.26 4.62
C THR A 490 10.69 20.55 3.95
N GLN A 491 11.01 19.52 3.19
CA GLN A 491 10.00 18.70 2.53
C GLN A 491 9.10 18.01 3.57
N PRO A 492 7.77 17.95 3.34
CA PRO A 492 6.87 17.23 4.24
C PRO A 492 7.32 15.79 4.48
N SER A 493 7.23 15.34 5.74
CA SER A 493 7.66 14.00 6.11
C SER A 493 6.60 12.94 5.78
N ASN A 494 5.31 13.31 5.85
CA ASN A 494 4.18 12.40 5.67
C ASN A 494 2.98 13.10 5.01
N LEU A 495 2.28 12.36 4.15
CA LEU A 495 0.95 12.69 3.65
C LEU A 495 0.00 11.56 4.05
N PHE A 496 -0.93 11.85 4.97
CA PHE A 496 -1.93 10.91 5.41
C PHE A 496 -3.32 11.32 4.91
N LEU A 497 -3.92 10.49 4.07
CA LEU A 497 -5.24 10.73 3.51
C LEU A 497 -6.28 10.00 4.37
N ILE A 498 -7.20 10.74 4.99
CA ILE A 498 -8.26 10.16 5.83
C ILE A 498 -9.60 10.34 5.11
N GLY A 499 -10.10 9.25 4.54
CA GLY A 499 -11.38 9.19 3.85
C GLY A 499 -11.35 8.27 2.63
N LYS A 500 -12.49 7.63 2.36
CA LYS A 500 -12.70 6.76 1.21
C LYS A 500 -12.43 7.52 -0.09
N SER A 501 -11.62 6.91 -0.94
CA SER A 501 -11.47 7.30 -2.34
C SER A 501 -12.31 6.41 -3.23
N VAL A 502 -12.66 6.91 -4.41
CA VAL A 502 -13.22 6.11 -5.49
C VAL A 502 -12.39 6.37 -6.75
N MET A 503 -12.15 5.33 -7.54
CA MET A 503 -11.47 5.45 -8.84
C MET A 503 -12.21 6.44 -9.75
N GLU A 504 -11.53 7.04 -10.72
CA GLU A 504 -12.12 8.05 -11.62
C GLU A 504 -13.22 7.47 -12.53
N ALA A 505 -12.89 6.41 -13.26
CA ALA A 505 -13.81 5.59 -14.05
C ALA A 505 -13.20 4.21 -14.26
N SER A 506 -14.01 3.13 -14.35
CA SER A 506 -13.48 1.81 -14.71
C SER A 506 -13.39 1.62 -16.23
N GLU A 507 -12.50 0.72 -16.69
CA GLU A 507 -12.59 0.21 -18.06
C GLU A 507 -13.97 -0.43 -18.29
N GLY A 508 -14.59 -0.17 -19.45
CA GLY A 508 -15.83 -0.83 -19.84
C GLY A 508 -16.72 -0.02 -20.78
N ASN A 509 -17.79 -0.66 -21.25
CA ASN A 509 -18.74 -0.07 -22.19
C ASN A 509 -19.90 0.60 -21.44
N ALA A 510 -19.97 1.93 -21.49
CA ALA A 510 -21.02 2.75 -20.87
C ALA A 510 -22.44 2.44 -21.39
N ALA A 511 -22.58 1.88 -22.59
CA ALA A 511 -23.89 1.41 -23.08
C ALA A 511 -24.38 0.17 -22.34
N VAL A 512 -23.48 -0.57 -21.69
CA VAL A 512 -23.78 -1.65 -20.76
C VAL A 512 -23.46 -1.15 -19.35
N LEU A 513 -24.38 -0.38 -18.76
CA LEU A 513 -24.18 0.35 -17.50
C LEU A 513 -23.61 -0.53 -16.36
N SER A 514 -23.90 -1.83 -16.34
CA SER A 514 -23.35 -2.77 -15.35
C SER A 514 -21.86 -3.08 -15.50
N THR A 515 -21.21 -2.63 -16.57
CA THR A 515 -19.80 -2.89 -16.87
C THR A 515 -18.89 -1.69 -16.63
N VAL A 516 -19.45 -0.54 -16.24
CA VAL A 516 -18.69 0.70 -16.00
C VAL A 516 -19.04 1.27 -14.64
N THR A 517 -18.02 1.43 -13.81
CA THR A 517 -18.06 2.30 -12.65
C THR A 517 -17.78 3.73 -13.12
N TRP A 518 -18.74 4.63 -12.93
CA TRP A 518 -18.61 6.06 -13.28
C TRP A 518 -17.82 6.87 -12.26
N GLY A 519 -17.40 6.21 -11.18
CA GLY A 519 -16.42 6.72 -10.23
C GLY A 519 -16.81 8.07 -9.66
N ILE A 520 -15.95 9.07 -9.86
CA ILE A 520 -16.11 10.41 -9.29
C ILE A 520 -16.73 11.43 -10.27
N VAL A 521 -17.40 10.94 -11.30
CA VAL A 521 -18.23 11.73 -12.22
C VAL A 521 -19.60 12.03 -11.63
N GLU A 522 -19.90 13.32 -11.46
CA GLU A 522 -21.13 13.81 -10.84
C GLU A 522 -22.40 13.44 -11.65
N GLY A 523 -23.45 12.99 -10.95
CA GLY A 523 -24.83 13.00 -11.44
C GLY A 523 -25.38 11.69 -12.04
N LEU A 524 -24.62 10.61 -12.05
CA LEU A 524 -25.09 9.32 -12.59
C LEU A 524 -25.46 8.30 -11.49
N TYR A 525 -24.71 8.25 -10.38
CA TYR A 525 -24.84 7.21 -9.36
C TYR A 525 -24.25 7.64 -7.99
N ASP A 526 -24.39 6.80 -6.95
CA ASP A 526 -23.97 7.08 -5.56
C ASP A 526 -22.43 7.09 -5.36
N GLU A 527 -21.65 6.54 -6.30
CA GLU A 527 -20.18 6.46 -6.30
C GLU A 527 -19.53 7.82 -6.08
N TYR A 528 -20.10 8.86 -6.70
CA TYR A 528 -19.64 10.22 -6.51
C TYR A 528 -19.62 10.53 -5.02
N GLU A 529 -20.74 10.36 -4.30
CA GLU A 529 -20.87 10.66 -2.87
C GLU A 529 -20.01 9.76 -1.97
N PHE A 530 -19.71 8.53 -2.39
CA PHE A 530 -18.78 7.65 -1.65
C PHE A 530 -17.34 8.15 -1.66
N CYS A 531 -16.94 8.95 -2.66
CA CYS A 531 -15.62 9.57 -2.68
C CYS A 531 -15.55 10.79 -1.75
N LEU A 532 -14.89 10.60 -0.61
CA LEU A 532 -14.63 11.63 0.39
C LEU A 532 -13.30 12.35 0.13
N VAL A 533 -12.23 11.61 -0.17
CA VAL A 533 -10.91 12.15 -0.52
C VAL A 533 -10.39 11.41 -1.76
N PRO A 534 -10.25 12.06 -2.93
CA PRO A 534 -9.91 11.41 -4.18
C PRO A 534 -8.45 10.95 -4.22
N SER A 535 -8.16 10.07 -5.18
CA SER A 535 -6.81 9.69 -5.58
C SER A 535 -6.52 10.23 -7.00
N ILE A 536 -5.43 9.79 -7.63
CA ILE A 536 -5.08 10.13 -9.03
C ILE A 536 -4.62 8.85 -9.75
N GLY A 537 -4.94 8.70 -11.04
CA GLY A 537 -4.42 7.63 -11.90
C GLY A 537 -5.40 6.48 -12.12
N TYR A 538 -5.11 5.68 -13.15
CA TYR A 538 -5.78 4.41 -13.42
C TYR A 538 -4.77 3.28 -13.73
N PRO A 539 -4.39 2.44 -12.74
CA PRO A 539 -5.04 2.27 -11.44
C PRO A 539 -4.79 3.45 -10.51
N SER A 540 -5.72 3.70 -9.60
CA SER A 540 -5.58 4.78 -8.64
C SER A 540 -4.34 4.59 -7.76
N SER A 541 -3.62 5.69 -7.52
CA SER A 541 -2.39 5.70 -6.73
C SER A 541 -2.27 6.99 -5.94
N ASP A 542 -2.25 6.84 -4.62
CA ASP A 542 -2.03 7.96 -3.71
C ASP A 542 -0.58 8.46 -3.76
N ASP A 543 0.39 7.58 -4.04
CA ASP A 543 1.78 7.96 -4.25
C ASP A 543 1.95 8.93 -5.42
N TYR A 544 1.14 8.75 -6.48
CA TYR A 544 1.17 9.62 -7.64
C TYR A 544 0.68 11.04 -7.31
N ILE A 545 -0.01 11.28 -6.18
CA ILE A 545 -0.44 12.63 -5.78
C ILE A 545 0.75 13.58 -5.60
N SER A 546 1.80 13.15 -4.90
CA SER A 546 2.96 14.00 -4.61
C SER A 546 4.04 13.96 -5.71
N LYS A 547 3.86 13.11 -6.73
CA LYS A 547 4.85 12.89 -7.78
C LYS A 547 4.60 13.74 -9.03
N ARG A 548 5.67 14.39 -9.53
CA ARG A 548 5.66 15.18 -10.78
C ARG A 548 5.57 14.26 -12.00
N ASN A 549 4.83 14.65 -13.04
CA ASN A 549 4.68 13.84 -14.26
C ASN A 549 6.04 13.54 -14.95
N SER A 550 6.96 14.52 -14.88
CA SER A 550 8.33 14.41 -15.40
C SER A 550 9.23 13.46 -14.62
N ASP A 551 8.78 13.01 -13.44
CA ASP A 551 9.55 12.10 -12.60
C ASP A 551 9.48 10.68 -13.18
N VAL A 552 10.65 10.10 -13.40
CA VAL A 552 10.82 8.78 -14.00
C VAL A 552 10.96 7.69 -12.96
N THR A 553 11.05 8.04 -11.68
CA THR A 553 11.19 7.07 -10.60
C THR A 553 9.86 6.41 -10.26
N LEU A 554 9.71 5.63 -9.18
CA LEU A 554 8.46 4.94 -8.82
C LEU A 554 7.89 5.40 -7.48
N GLU A 555 8.74 5.95 -6.62
CA GLU A 555 8.40 6.43 -5.29
C GLU A 555 7.57 7.72 -5.30
N ALA A 556 6.77 7.89 -4.25
CA ALA A 556 6.15 9.18 -3.94
C ALA A 556 7.24 10.20 -3.54
N ALA A 557 7.01 11.49 -3.78
CA ALA A 557 7.89 12.52 -3.23
C ALA A 557 7.69 12.63 -1.70
N ILE A 558 6.44 12.59 -1.24
CA ILE A 558 6.11 12.56 0.19
C ILE A 558 5.63 11.14 0.54
N PRO A 559 6.19 10.47 1.56
CA PRO A 559 5.66 9.21 2.08
C PRO A 559 4.15 9.30 2.30
N THR A 560 3.39 8.45 1.61
CA THR A 560 1.93 8.56 1.55
C THR A 560 1.27 7.30 2.06
N GLY A 561 0.24 7.48 2.89
CA GLY A 561 -0.66 6.40 3.30
C GLY A 561 -2.09 6.91 3.37
N ARG A 562 -3.05 5.99 3.36
CA ARG A 562 -4.47 6.30 3.42
C ARG A 562 -5.17 5.46 4.48
N LEU A 563 -6.00 6.10 5.29
CA LEU A 563 -7.09 5.41 5.97
C LEU A 563 -8.35 5.58 5.12
N SER A 564 -8.77 4.52 4.43
CA SER A 564 -10.01 4.48 3.65
C SER A 564 -11.26 4.42 4.55
N ALA A 565 -11.38 5.39 5.46
CA ALA A 565 -12.50 5.58 6.36
C ALA A 565 -13.75 5.99 5.57
N LYS A 566 -14.88 5.36 5.86
CA LYS A 566 -16.22 5.69 5.32
C LYS A 566 -17.01 6.50 6.33
N THR A 567 -16.73 6.33 7.61
CA THR A 567 -17.41 7.04 8.70
C THR A 567 -16.41 7.68 9.68
N PRO A 568 -16.85 8.66 10.50
CA PRO A 568 -16.03 9.19 11.59
C PRO A 568 -15.62 8.13 12.63
N GLN A 569 -16.45 7.09 12.82
CA GLN A 569 -16.15 6.01 13.75
C GLN A 569 -14.92 5.23 13.30
N ASP A 570 -14.79 4.94 12.00
CA ASP A 570 -13.62 4.25 11.43
C ASP A 570 -12.29 4.97 11.77
N VAL A 571 -12.32 6.31 11.81
CA VAL A 571 -11.15 7.13 12.19
C VAL A 571 -10.84 6.99 13.68
N THR A 572 -11.88 6.92 14.52
CA THR A 572 -11.75 6.75 15.97
C THR A 572 -11.23 5.35 16.31
N ASP A 573 -11.74 4.33 15.65
CA ASP A 573 -11.33 2.93 15.86
C ASP A 573 -9.85 2.74 15.46
N TYR A 574 -9.46 3.27 14.30
CA TYR A 574 -8.06 3.26 13.87
C TYR A 574 -7.15 4.07 14.80
N TYR A 575 -7.60 5.24 15.25
CA TYR A 575 -6.87 6.08 16.20
C TYR A 575 -6.55 5.34 17.51
N ASN A 576 -7.52 4.62 18.08
CA ASN A 576 -7.32 3.86 19.31
C ASN A 576 -6.27 2.77 19.11
N LYS A 577 -6.34 2.01 18.00
CA LYS A 577 -5.34 1.01 17.66
C LYS A 577 -3.92 1.58 17.52
N VAL A 578 -3.79 2.75 16.91
CA VAL A 578 -2.48 3.41 16.75
C VAL A 578 -1.87 3.78 18.10
N ILE A 579 -2.67 4.30 19.04
CA ILE A 579 -2.19 4.60 20.39
C ILE A 579 -1.73 3.34 21.10
N GLU A 580 -2.55 2.27 21.07
CA GLU A 580 -2.22 1.00 21.71
C GLU A 580 -0.95 0.38 21.13
N TYR A 581 -0.83 0.39 19.79
CA TYR A 581 0.32 -0.13 19.06
C TYR A 581 1.61 0.61 19.41
N GLU A 582 1.58 1.94 19.46
CA GLU A 582 2.77 2.75 19.75
C GLU A 582 3.11 2.74 21.26
N GLN A 583 2.12 2.57 22.15
CA GLN A 583 2.37 2.33 23.58
C GLN A 583 3.09 1.01 23.82
N ALA A 584 2.75 -0.06 23.08
CA ALA A 584 3.45 -1.34 23.19
C ALA A 584 4.93 -1.26 22.74
N GLN A 585 5.28 -0.24 21.96
CA GLN A 585 6.65 0.02 21.47
C GLN A 585 7.45 0.98 22.36
N ASP A 586 6.91 1.45 23.48
CA ASP A 586 7.62 2.37 24.37
C ASP A 586 8.99 1.76 24.77
N PRO A 587 10.12 2.40 24.41
CA PRO A 587 11.45 1.89 24.75
C PRO A 587 11.76 2.01 26.24
N SER A 588 10.95 2.74 27.00
CA SER A 588 11.06 2.88 28.46
C SER A 588 10.17 1.92 29.24
N SER A 589 9.37 1.07 28.56
CA SER A 589 8.58 0.03 29.23
C SER A 589 9.49 -1.08 29.77
N VAL A 590 8.94 -1.96 30.60
CA VAL A 590 9.65 -3.17 31.02
C VAL A 590 9.88 -4.06 29.79
N TYR A 591 11.05 -4.70 29.72
CA TYR A 591 11.40 -5.66 28.67
C TYR A 591 11.29 -7.08 29.22
N THR A 592 10.08 -7.64 29.10
CA THR A 592 9.81 -9.05 29.40
C THR A 592 9.49 -9.82 28.12
N ILE A 593 9.66 -11.15 28.18
CA ILE A 593 9.32 -12.05 27.08
C ILE A 593 7.86 -11.85 26.65
N ASP A 594 6.91 -11.83 27.60
CA ASP A 594 5.48 -11.68 27.32
C ASP A 594 5.11 -10.36 26.63
N GLU A 595 5.85 -9.28 26.92
CA GLU A 595 5.56 -7.93 26.42
C GLU A 595 6.25 -7.63 25.08
N LYS A 596 7.44 -8.20 24.84
CA LYS A 596 8.31 -7.80 23.71
C LYS A 596 8.69 -8.93 22.76
N GLU A 597 8.61 -10.21 23.10
CA GLU A 597 9.08 -11.27 22.18
C GLU A 597 8.30 -11.31 20.86
N TRP A 598 6.99 -11.05 20.91
CA TRP A 598 6.12 -10.96 19.73
C TRP A 598 6.55 -9.88 18.73
N GLN A 599 7.30 -8.86 19.20
CA GLN A 599 7.85 -7.77 18.38
C GLN A 599 8.92 -8.24 17.39
N LYS A 600 9.46 -9.45 17.61
CA LYS A 600 10.47 -10.08 16.76
C LYS A 600 9.94 -11.21 15.89
N LYS A 601 8.64 -11.48 15.95
CA LYS A 601 7.96 -12.54 15.17
C LYS A 601 7.45 -12.02 13.83
N ALA A 602 7.67 -12.79 12.78
CA ALA A 602 7.01 -12.64 11.49
C ALA A 602 6.37 -13.94 11.02
N MET A 603 5.39 -13.86 10.13
CA MET A 603 4.76 -15.02 9.50
C MET A 603 4.72 -14.87 7.99
N HIS A 604 5.06 -15.94 7.28
CA HIS A 604 5.02 -16.01 5.83
C HIS A 604 3.97 -17.00 5.35
N PHE A 605 3.21 -16.62 4.33
CA PHE A 605 2.18 -17.45 3.71
C PHE A 605 2.44 -17.54 2.21
N GLY A 606 2.90 -18.71 1.76
CA GLY A 606 3.20 -18.99 0.35
C GLY A 606 2.09 -19.77 -0.35
N GLY A 607 1.57 -19.24 -1.46
CA GLY A 607 0.60 -19.87 -2.34
C GLY A 607 1.19 -20.31 -3.69
N GLY A 608 0.34 -20.60 -4.66
CA GLY A 608 0.75 -20.93 -6.03
C GLY A 608 -0.14 -21.98 -6.69
N ALA A 609 -0.44 -21.77 -7.97
CA ALA A 609 -1.34 -22.63 -8.74
C ALA A 609 -0.63 -23.84 -9.37
N THR A 610 0.70 -23.79 -9.50
CA THR A 610 1.53 -24.87 -10.06
C THR A 610 2.75 -25.15 -9.19
N GLU A 611 3.31 -26.35 -9.28
CA GLU A 611 4.52 -26.74 -8.52
C GLU A 611 5.70 -25.81 -8.78
N SER A 612 5.89 -25.35 -10.03
CA SER A 612 6.95 -24.40 -10.38
C SER A 612 6.72 -23.02 -9.77
N GLU A 613 5.48 -22.57 -9.67
CA GLU A 613 5.13 -21.29 -9.04
C GLU A 613 5.27 -21.38 -7.52
N GLN A 614 4.82 -22.48 -6.92
CA GLN A 614 4.99 -22.74 -5.48
C GLN A 614 6.47 -22.77 -5.08
N LEU A 615 7.33 -23.43 -5.86
CA LEU A 615 8.78 -23.45 -5.61
C LEU A 615 9.40 -22.05 -5.73
N LEU A 616 8.95 -21.26 -6.72
CA LEU A 616 9.42 -19.89 -6.90
C LEU A 616 9.06 -18.99 -5.71
N LEU A 617 7.78 -19.00 -5.30
CA LEU A 617 7.30 -18.19 -4.19
C LEU A 617 7.91 -18.64 -2.86
N LYS A 618 8.08 -19.95 -2.66
CA LYS A 618 8.85 -20.49 -1.54
C LYS A 618 10.26 -19.89 -1.49
N THR A 619 10.98 -19.90 -2.61
CA THR A 619 12.35 -19.35 -2.68
C THR A 619 12.39 -17.87 -2.32
N TYR A 620 11.39 -17.09 -2.74
CA TYR A 620 11.30 -15.67 -2.38
C TYR A 620 11.07 -15.47 -0.88
N LEU A 621 10.15 -16.23 -0.28
CA LEU A 621 9.89 -16.17 1.16
C LEU A 621 11.12 -16.59 1.97
N GLU A 622 11.83 -17.66 1.57
CA GLU A 622 13.09 -18.09 2.20
C GLU A 622 14.16 -16.97 2.17
N ASN A 623 14.24 -16.17 1.10
CA ASN A 623 15.16 -15.03 1.06
C ASN A 623 14.74 -13.90 2.01
N TYR A 624 13.44 -13.66 2.17
CA TYR A 624 12.95 -12.65 3.10
C TYR A 624 13.15 -13.10 4.55
N GLU A 625 12.95 -14.39 4.82
CA GLU A 625 13.24 -15.04 6.10
C GLU A 625 14.72 -14.87 6.45
N GLU A 626 15.62 -15.24 5.53
CA GLU A 626 17.07 -15.04 5.72
C GLU A 626 17.42 -13.58 6.00
N THR A 627 16.78 -12.62 5.32
CA THR A 627 17.03 -11.19 5.56
C THR A 627 16.54 -10.77 6.95
N PHE A 628 15.34 -11.22 7.35
CA PHE A 628 14.70 -10.83 8.61
C PHE A 628 15.42 -11.40 9.83
N GLU A 629 15.90 -12.64 9.74
CA GLU A 629 16.63 -13.32 10.80
C GLU A 629 18.11 -12.94 10.78
N ASN A 630 18.75 -12.96 9.61
CA ASN A 630 20.22 -13.02 9.52
C ASN A 630 20.90 -11.76 8.98
N GLU A 631 20.17 -10.73 8.55
CA GLU A 631 20.75 -9.46 8.11
C GLU A 631 20.45 -8.28 9.06
N GLY A 632 21.29 -7.24 8.97
CA GLY A 632 21.11 -5.99 9.71
C GLY A 632 21.04 -6.13 11.23
N VAL A 633 20.28 -5.24 11.87
CA VAL A 633 20.17 -5.10 13.34
C VAL A 633 18.82 -5.57 13.88
N TYR A 634 17.88 -6.02 13.04
CA TYR A 634 16.56 -6.49 13.50
C TYR A 634 16.64 -7.84 14.22
N GLY A 635 17.09 -8.88 13.51
CA GLY A 635 17.29 -10.23 14.05
C GLY A 635 16.03 -10.89 14.60
N GLY A 636 15.05 -11.16 13.75
CA GLY A 636 13.78 -11.77 14.13
C GLY A 636 13.71 -13.29 13.98
N ASP A 637 12.49 -13.80 13.88
CA ASP A 637 12.16 -15.22 13.69
C ASP A 637 10.89 -15.34 12.85
N VAL A 638 10.89 -16.23 11.86
CA VAL A 638 9.81 -16.36 10.88
C VAL A 638 9.19 -17.75 10.90
N ASP A 639 7.87 -17.81 11.05
CA ASP A 639 7.09 -19.03 10.81
C ASP A 639 6.53 -19.03 9.38
N THR A 640 6.97 -19.99 8.55
CA THR A 640 6.62 -20.07 7.12
C THR A 640 5.61 -21.19 6.83
N TYR A 641 4.44 -20.82 6.31
CA TYR A 641 3.33 -21.72 5.96
C TYR A 641 3.12 -21.79 4.45
N LEU A 642 3.44 -22.94 3.84
CA LEU A 642 3.37 -23.15 2.39
C LEU A 642 2.25 -24.11 2.00
N LYS A 643 1.50 -23.72 0.97
CA LYS A 643 0.47 -24.58 0.38
C LYS A 643 1.09 -25.61 -0.56
N VAL A 644 0.98 -26.90 -0.22
CA VAL A 644 1.48 -28.04 -1.03
C VAL A 644 0.43 -28.74 -1.91
N THR A 645 -0.86 -28.49 -1.70
CA THR A 645 -1.98 -29.00 -2.54
C THR A 645 -3.09 -27.96 -2.66
N THR A 646 -4.12 -28.21 -3.47
CA THR A 646 -5.33 -27.35 -3.51
C THR A 646 -6.19 -27.40 -2.24
N ASP A 647 -5.88 -28.30 -1.31
CA ASP A 647 -6.68 -28.50 -0.10
C ASP A 647 -6.48 -27.36 0.90
N PRO A 648 -7.51 -27.02 1.69
CA PRO A 648 -7.39 -26.02 2.76
C PRO A 648 -6.35 -26.45 3.79
N ILE A 649 -5.76 -25.44 4.46
CA ILE A 649 -4.91 -25.63 5.64
C ILE A 649 -5.62 -26.59 6.60
N THR A 650 -4.90 -27.60 7.10
CA THR A 650 -5.49 -28.56 8.05
C THR A 650 -5.98 -27.83 9.30
N PRO A 651 -7.04 -28.30 9.99
CA PRO A 651 -7.52 -27.65 11.21
C PRO A 651 -6.42 -27.41 12.26
N VAL A 652 -5.44 -28.32 12.35
CA VAL A 652 -4.29 -28.19 13.27
C VAL A 652 -3.42 -26.98 12.93
N VAL A 653 -3.06 -26.82 11.65
CA VAL A 653 -2.24 -25.68 11.20
C VAL A 653 -3.04 -24.37 11.29
N PHE A 654 -4.36 -24.41 11.07
CA PHE A 654 -5.22 -23.24 11.25
C PHE A 654 -5.30 -22.80 12.72
N ASP A 655 -5.45 -23.75 13.66
CA ASP A 655 -5.47 -23.47 15.10
C ASP A 655 -4.10 -22.92 15.58
N GLU A 656 -3.00 -23.50 15.08
CA GLU A 656 -1.63 -23.01 15.33
C GLU A 656 -1.44 -21.56 14.85
N VAL A 657 -1.83 -21.27 13.61
CA VAL A 657 -1.69 -19.91 13.05
C VAL A 657 -2.51 -18.89 13.84
N ASN A 658 -3.76 -19.22 14.21
CA ASN A 658 -4.56 -18.31 15.04
C ASN A 658 -3.93 -18.09 16.41
N GLN A 659 -3.38 -19.14 17.02
CA GLN A 659 -2.69 -19.03 18.31
C GLN A 659 -1.45 -18.13 18.22
N GLN A 660 -0.65 -18.25 17.16
CA GLN A 660 0.50 -17.38 16.91
C GLN A 660 0.08 -15.91 16.74
N ILE A 661 -0.96 -15.66 15.94
CA ILE A 661 -1.48 -14.30 15.72
C ILE A 661 -2.04 -13.71 17.03
N GLU A 662 -2.77 -14.50 17.84
CA GLU A 662 -3.27 -14.08 19.16
C GLU A 662 -2.12 -13.77 20.12
N GLN A 663 -1.04 -14.56 20.09
CA GLN A 663 0.21 -14.30 20.82
C GLN A 663 0.99 -13.10 20.26
N GLY A 664 0.65 -12.61 19.07
CA GLY A 664 1.21 -11.40 18.49
C GLY A 664 2.31 -11.68 17.48
N VAL A 665 2.24 -10.95 16.37
CA VAL A 665 3.20 -10.99 15.26
C VAL A 665 3.42 -9.55 14.80
N SER A 666 4.62 -9.23 14.37
CA SER A 666 4.96 -7.89 13.89
C SER A 666 4.68 -7.72 12.41
N LEU A 667 5.08 -8.71 11.62
CA LEU A 667 4.99 -8.67 10.16
C LEU A 667 4.33 -9.95 9.63
N ILE A 668 3.32 -9.79 8.79
CA ILE A 668 2.73 -10.89 8.04
C ILE A 668 2.96 -10.65 6.55
N THR A 669 3.52 -11.63 5.84
CA THR A 669 3.73 -11.56 4.39
C THR A 669 2.96 -12.65 3.68
N PHE A 670 1.99 -12.26 2.85
CA PHE A 670 1.25 -13.16 1.97
C PHE A 670 1.81 -13.06 0.56
N PHE A 671 2.25 -14.17 -0.03
CA PHE A 671 2.67 -14.22 -1.43
C PHE A 671 1.95 -15.34 -2.17
N GLY A 672 0.99 -14.98 -3.02
CA GLY A 672 0.16 -15.93 -3.76
C GLY A 672 -0.91 -15.24 -4.62
N HIS A 673 -1.87 -16.01 -5.15
CA HIS A 673 -3.02 -15.39 -5.81
C HIS A 673 -3.92 -14.75 -4.75
N ALA A 674 -4.48 -13.60 -5.08
CA ALA A 674 -5.41 -12.88 -4.23
C ALA A 674 -6.53 -12.28 -5.08
N SER A 675 -7.64 -11.99 -4.42
CA SER A 675 -8.74 -11.23 -4.98
C SER A 675 -8.96 -9.98 -4.12
N THR A 676 -9.88 -9.12 -4.54
CA THR A 676 -10.28 -7.95 -3.74
C THR A 676 -10.78 -8.35 -2.33
N ASP A 677 -11.27 -9.59 -2.15
CA ASP A 677 -11.88 -10.07 -0.91
C ASP A 677 -10.97 -10.87 0.03
N GLY A 678 -9.76 -11.29 -0.38
CA GLY A 678 -8.87 -12.15 0.43
C GLY A 678 -7.76 -12.87 -0.36
N PHE A 679 -7.00 -13.74 0.32
CA PHE A 679 -5.86 -14.50 -0.20
C PHE A 679 -6.18 -16.00 -0.41
N ASP A 680 -5.28 -16.70 -1.10
CA ASP A 680 -5.36 -18.16 -1.31
C ASP A 680 -5.29 -19.01 -0.01
N GLN A 681 -4.93 -18.41 1.13
CA GLN A 681 -4.77 -19.05 2.43
C GLN A 681 -5.85 -18.59 3.42
N ASN A 682 -6.49 -19.53 4.12
CA ASN A 682 -7.73 -19.32 4.88
C ASN A 682 -7.53 -18.61 6.24
N ILE A 683 -6.85 -17.46 6.26
CA ILE A 683 -6.71 -16.58 7.44
C ILE A 683 -7.23 -15.15 7.18
N ASP A 684 -8.05 -15.02 6.13
CA ASP A 684 -8.59 -13.76 5.61
C ASP A 684 -9.64 -13.09 6.49
N ASN A 685 -10.01 -13.72 7.61
CA ASN A 685 -10.99 -13.17 8.54
C ASN A 685 -10.30 -12.62 9.80
N PRO A 686 -9.81 -11.37 9.77
CA PRO A 686 -9.17 -10.71 10.91
C PRO A 686 -10.08 -10.57 12.13
N ASP A 687 -11.40 -10.79 11.99
CA ASP A 687 -12.33 -10.73 13.11
C ASP A 687 -12.13 -11.83 14.16
N ASN A 688 -11.34 -12.86 13.83
CA ASN A 688 -11.08 -14.02 14.69
C ASN A 688 -9.66 -14.04 15.26
N TRP A 689 -8.85 -13.00 15.02
CA TRP A 689 -7.44 -13.01 15.37
C TRP A 689 -7.16 -12.82 16.86
N GLY A 690 -8.06 -12.16 17.60
CA GLY A 690 -7.91 -11.97 19.06
C GLY A 690 -6.66 -11.17 19.46
N ASN A 691 -6.01 -10.48 18.53
CA ASN A 691 -4.68 -9.88 18.68
C ASN A 691 -4.72 -8.46 19.25
N PHE A 692 -5.53 -8.23 20.27
CA PHE A 692 -5.69 -6.92 20.90
C PHE A 692 -4.34 -6.36 21.37
N GLY A 693 -4.02 -5.13 20.96
CA GLY A 693 -2.75 -4.46 21.24
C GLY A 693 -1.51 -5.01 20.49
N ARG A 694 -1.64 -6.08 19.71
CA ARG A 694 -0.54 -6.75 18.98
C ARG A 694 -0.84 -6.80 17.48
N TYR A 695 -0.97 -5.61 16.89
CA TYR A 695 -1.43 -5.43 15.51
C TYR A 695 -0.26 -5.53 14.50
N PRO A 696 -0.22 -6.53 13.60
CA PRO A 696 0.85 -6.66 12.61
C PRO A 696 0.73 -5.62 11.50
N VAL A 697 1.85 -5.35 10.83
CA VAL A 697 1.87 -4.83 9.46
C VAL A 697 1.71 -6.01 8.50
N VAL A 698 0.86 -5.86 7.49
CA VAL A 698 0.60 -6.91 6.49
C VAL A 698 1.13 -6.51 5.12
N LEU A 699 1.96 -7.36 4.50
CA LEU A 699 2.35 -7.28 3.10
C LEU A 699 1.50 -8.27 2.29
N GLY A 700 0.55 -7.74 1.53
CA GLY A 700 -0.35 -8.51 0.68
C GLY A 700 0.14 -8.57 -0.77
N LEU A 701 1.00 -9.54 -1.10
CA LEU A 701 1.60 -9.71 -2.41
C LEU A 701 0.72 -10.58 -3.32
N GLY A 702 -0.44 -10.03 -3.67
CA GLY A 702 -1.38 -10.61 -4.62
C GLY A 702 -2.23 -9.53 -5.29
N CYS A 703 -3.04 -9.92 -6.27
CA CYS A 703 -3.84 -8.98 -7.04
C CYS A 703 -4.98 -8.35 -6.22
N PHE A 704 -5.21 -7.04 -6.39
CA PHE A 704 -6.38 -6.29 -5.92
C PHE A 704 -6.65 -6.22 -4.40
N ALA A 705 -5.88 -6.88 -3.53
CA ALA A 705 -6.12 -6.85 -2.08
C ALA A 705 -5.95 -5.44 -1.48
N GLY A 706 -5.17 -4.58 -2.14
CA GLY A 706 -4.99 -3.15 -1.82
C GLY A 706 -5.95 -2.20 -2.53
N ASP A 707 -6.95 -2.70 -3.28
CA ASP A 707 -7.86 -1.84 -4.06
C ASP A 707 -8.94 -1.17 -3.21
N ILE A 708 -8.50 -0.22 -2.39
CA ILE A 708 -9.32 0.64 -1.54
C ILE A 708 -10.13 1.66 -2.35
N HIS A 709 -10.02 1.68 -3.68
CA HIS A 709 -10.66 2.66 -4.56
C HIS A 709 -11.97 2.15 -5.19
N GLN A 710 -12.37 0.91 -4.87
CA GLN A 710 -13.66 0.35 -5.28
C GLN A 710 -14.81 1.00 -4.50
N PRO A 711 -15.89 1.45 -5.17
CA PRO A 711 -17.02 2.11 -4.49
C PRO A 711 -17.92 1.14 -3.72
N TYR A 712 -18.17 -0.04 -4.28
CA TYR A 712 -19.15 -1.01 -3.75
C TYR A 712 -18.52 -2.16 -2.97
N THR A 713 -17.23 -2.42 -3.18
CA THR A 713 -16.50 -3.51 -2.55
C THR A 713 -15.63 -2.96 -1.43
N THR A 714 -15.60 -3.66 -0.29
CA THR A 714 -14.62 -3.40 0.77
C THR A 714 -13.46 -4.36 0.56
N SER A 715 -12.29 -3.82 0.26
CA SER A 715 -11.08 -4.61 0.01
C SER A 715 -10.59 -5.35 1.27
N ALA A 716 -9.75 -6.37 1.09
CA ALA A 716 -9.07 -7.05 2.19
C ALA A 716 -8.30 -6.06 3.09
N SER A 717 -7.51 -5.16 2.50
CA SER A 717 -6.79 -4.13 3.26
C SER A 717 -7.72 -3.22 4.09
N GLU A 718 -8.87 -2.80 3.54
CA GLU A 718 -9.87 -2.05 4.30
C GLU A 718 -10.41 -2.83 5.50
N LYS A 719 -10.78 -4.11 5.29
CA LYS A 719 -11.28 -4.98 6.36
C LYS A 719 -10.23 -5.13 7.46
N PHE A 720 -8.99 -5.43 7.12
CA PHE A 720 -7.95 -5.72 8.11
C PHE A 720 -7.56 -4.49 8.96
N VAL A 721 -7.54 -3.31 8.35
CA VAL A 721 -7.03 -2.09 9.01
C VAL A 721 -8.13 -1.36 9.79
N VAL A 722 -9.37 -1.32 9.33
CA VAL A 722 -10.44 -0.53 9.96
C VAL A 722 -11.06 -1.23 11.17
N LEU A 723 -10.88 -2.54 11.32
CA LEU A 723 -11.46 -3.27 12.45
C LEU A 723 -10.99 -2.73 13.81
N PRO A 724 -11.92 -2.46 14.75
CA PRO A 724 -11.56 -2.03 16.10
C PRO A 724 -10.94 -3.20 16.87
N ASP A 725 -9.98 -2.90 17.75
CA ASP A 725 -9.43 -3.81 18.77
C ASP A 725 -8.72 -5.08 18.22
N GLN A 726 -8.63 -5.25 16.90
CA GLN A 726 -8.00 -6.41 16.25
C GLN A 726 -7.61 -6.12 14.79
N GLY A 727 -7.02 -7.12 14.13
CA GLY A 727 -6.57 -7.03 12.74
C GLY A 727 -5.20 -6.37 12.63
N ALA A 728 -4.96 -5.66 11.52
CA ALA A 728 -3.67 -5.07 11.19
C ALA A 728 -3.59 -3.58 11.58
N ILE A 729 -2.37 -3.08 11.81
CA ILE A 729 -2.11 -1.64 11.98
C ILE A 729 -1.90 -0.92 10.64
N ALA A 730 -1.36 -1.64 9.65
CA ALA A 730 -1.20 -1.16 8.29
C ALA A 730 -1.18 -2.35 7.31
N PHE A 731 -1.56 -2.09 6.08
CA PHE A 731 -1.61 -3.10 5.02
C PHE A 731 -1.06 -2.52 3.73
N LEU A 732 -0.03 -3.17 3.17
CA LEU A 732 0.62 -2.78 1.92
C LEU A 732 0.29 -3.80 0.84
N SER A 733 -0.34 -3.37 -0.24
CA SER A 733 -0.73 -4.28 -1.32
C SER A 733 -0.99 -3.55 -2.63
N THR A 734 -1.09 -4.32 -3.71
CA THR A 734 -1.35 -3.76 -5.04
C THR A 734 -2.82 -3.41 -5.22
N VAL A 735 -3.06 -2.25 -5.83
CA VAL A 735 -4.40 -1.79 -6.22
C VAL A 735 -4.94 -2.57 -7.44
N LYS A 736 -4.08 -3.15 -8.27
CA LYS A 736 -4.48 -3.90 -9.48
C LYS A 736 -3.78 -5.27 -9.56
N ILE A 737 -3.49 -5.73 -10.78
CA ILE A 737 -2.73 -6.95 -11.03
C ILE A 737 -1.29 -6.79 -10.51
N GLY A 738 -0.80 -7.77 -9.77
CA GLY A 738 0.57 -7.85 -9.28
C GLY A 738 1.33 -9.00 -9.94
N PHE A 739 2.42 -8.72 -10.65
CA PHE A 739 3.33 -9.72 -11.20
C PHE A 739 4.42 -10.06 -10.21
N THR A 740 4.69 -11.36 -10.07
CA THR A 740 5.63 -11.91 -9.08
C THR A 740 7.01 -11.28 -9.13
N ASN A 741 7.54 -10.99 -10.32
CA ASN A 741 8.86 -10.36 -10.47
C ASN A 741 8.91 -8.92 -9.93
N GLY A 742 7.86 -8.12 -10.13
CA GLY A 742 7.77 -6.77 -9.57
C GLY A 742 7.57 -6.79 -8.06
N LEU A 743 6.68 -7.66 -7.59
CA LEU A 743 6.37 -7.83 -6.17
C LEU A 743 7.59 -8.31 -5.37
N ASP A 744 8.33 -9.28 -5.90
CA ASP A 744 9.53 -9.80 -5.25
C ASP A 744 10.61 -8.73 -5.13
N LYS A 745 10.88 -8.02 -6.23
CA LYS A 745 11.88 -6.95 -6.25
C LYS A 745 11.57 -5.84 -5.24
N PHE A 746 10.30 -5.44 -5.10
CA PHE A 746 9.92 -4.47 -4.07
C PHE A 746 10.09 -5.05 -2.66
N THR A 747 9.59 -6.26 -2.43
CA THR A 747 9.55 -6.86 -1.09
C THR A 747 10.95 -7.15 -0.56
N GLY A 748 11.86 -7.66 -1.38
CA GLY A 748 13.25 -7.84 -0.98
C GLY A 748 13.89 -6.52 -0.53
N ARG A 749 13.67 -5.42 -1.27
CA ARG A 749 14.15 -4.08 -0.88
C ARG A 749 13.47 -3.55 0.38
N PHE A 750 12.23 -3.92 0.62
CA PHE A 750 11.51 -3.57 1.84
C PHE A 750 12.10 -4.27 3.05
N TYR A 751 12.37 -5.58 2.97
CA TYR A 751 13.03 -6.34 4.04
C TYR A 751 14.46 -5.82 4.31
N GLU A 752 15.27 -5.61 3.26
CA GLU A 752 16.61 -5.01 3.40
C GLU A 752 16.57 -3.65 4.13
N ALA A 753 15.63 -2.78 3.74
CA ALA A 753 15.48 -1.47 4.36
C ALA A 753 15.00 -1.56 5.80
N LEU A 754 14.04 -2.45 6.08
CA LEU A 754 13.47 -2.68 7.41
C LEU A 754 14.53 -3.20 8.38
N CYS A 755 15.36 -4.14 7.94
CA CYS A 755 16.29 -4.84 8.81
C CYS A 755 17.62 -4.11 9.01
N ASP A 756 18.05 -3.29 8.04
CA ASP A 756 19.37 -2.65 8.05
C ASP A 756 19.30 -1.15 7.69
N THR A 757 19.12 -0.81 6.41
CA THR A 757 19.44 0.53 5.89
C THR A 757 18.56 1.65 6.49
N LEU A 758 17.32 1.34 6.86
CA LEU A 758 16.34 2.26 7.42
C LEU A 758 15.68 1.65 8.67
N TYR A 759 16.44 0.86 9.45
CA TYR A 759 15.95 0.27 10.68
C TYR A 759 15.36 1.34 11.63
N GLY A 760 14.13 1.11 12.09
CA GLY A 760 13.39 2.04 12.96
C GLY A 760 12.73 3.24 12.25
N GLU A 761 12.84 3.34 10.93
CA GLU A 761 12.06 4.31 10.13
C GLU A 761 10.63 3.86 9.90
N SER A 762 9.79 4.79 9.43
CA SER A 762 8.38 4.52 9.19
C SER A 762 8.12 3.67 7.94
N ILE A 763 7.02 2.93 7.91
CA ILE A 763 6.59 2.12 6.76
C ILE A 763 6.45 2.95 5.47
N GLY A 764 6.10 4.23 5.58
CA GLY A 764 6.08 5.17 4.47
C GLY A 764 7.48 5.42 3.90
N LYS A 765 8.49 5.56 4.76
CA LYS A 765 9.90 5.71 4.35
C LYS A 765 10.48 4.43 3.78
N LEU A 766 10.18 3.28 4.40
CA LEU A 766 10.55 1.96 3.89
C LEU A 766 9.98 1.73 2.48
N THR A 767 8.71 2.05 2.27
CA THR A 767 8.04 1.94 0.97
C THR A 767 8.63 2.89 -0.06
N GLN A 768 8.84 4.16 0.31
CA GLN A 768 9.46 5.18 -0.55
C GLN A 768 10.85 4.72 -1.02
N TYR A 769 11.70 4.25 -0.11
CA TYR A 769 13.03 3.73 -0.44
C TYR A 769 12.96 2.50 -1.36
N SER A 770 12.11 1.53 -1.03
CA SER A 770 11.98 0.27 -1.78
C SER A 770 11.53 0.50 -3.22
N LYS A 771 10.58 1.43 -3.43
CA LYS A 771 10.15 1.85 -4.77
C LYS A 771 11.28 2.55 -5.53
N ALA A 772 12.06 3.41 -4.86
CA ALA A 772 13.21 4.08 -5.47
C ALA A 772 14.26 3.10 -5.99
N GLN A 773 14.54 2.01 -5.24
CA GLN A 773 15.44 0.95 -5.68
C GLN A 773 14.90 0.12 -6.86
N CYS A 774 13.59 0.25 -7.18
CA CYS A 774 12.95 -0.45 -8.28
C CYS A 774 12.85 0.36 -9.59
N SER A 775 13.14 1.67 -9.54
CA SER A 775 12.91 2.66 -10.61
C SER A 775 13.64 2.43 -11.94
N SER A 776 14.59 1.49 -12.01
CA SER A 776 15.33 1.18 -13.24
C SER A 776 14.55 0.34 -14.26
N SER A 777 13.35 -0.15 -13.93
CA SER A 777 12.61 -1.06 -14.82
C SER A 777 11.73 -0.33 -15.83
N ALA A 778 11.98 -0.59 -17.11
CA ALA A 778 11.16 -0.05 -18.20
C ALA A 778 9.89 -0.88 -18.49
N HIS A 779 9.80 -2.13 -18.00
CA HIS A 779 8.69 -3.02 -18.35
C HIS A 779 7.45 -2.74 -17.48
N ILE A 780 6.25 -2.75 -18.08
CA ILE A 780 4.99 -2.44 -17.39
C ILE A 780 4.69 -3.45 -16.28
N SER A 781 5.01 -4.74 -16.47
CA SER A 781 4.77 -5.76 -15.44
C SER A 781 5.48 -5.45 -14.12
N GLU A 782 6.72 -4.97 -14.16
CA GLU A 782 7.48 -4.61 -12.96
C GLU A 782 7.10 -3.22 -12.45
N SER A 783 7.22 -2.21 -13.32
CA SER A 783 6.96 -0.81 -12.93
C SER A 783 5.52 -0.57 -12.49
N GLY A 784 4.55 -1.26 -13.11
CA GLY A 784 3.15 -1.23 -12.72
C GLY A 784 2.91 -1.96 -11.40
N SER A 785 3.48 -3.16 -11.18
CA SER A 785 3.27 -3.88 -9.93
C SER A 785 3.87 -3.17 -8.72
N VAL A 786 5.04 -2.55 -8.87
CA VAL A 786 5.68 -1.77 -7.80
C VAL A 786 5.00 -0.41 -7.62
N GLY A 787 4.73 0.31 -8.70
CA GLY A 787 4.16 1.66 -8.66
C GLY A 787 2.72 1.68 -8.09
N ASN A 788 1.96 0.59 -8.30
CA ASN A 788 0.57 0.48 -7.88
C ASN A 788 0.40 -0.11 -6.47
N LEU A 789 1.48 -0.30 -5.70
CA LEU A 789 1.40 -0.64 -4.27
C LEU A 789 0.93 0.58 -3.47
N SER A 790 -0.02 0.41 -2.57
CA SER A 790 -0.51 1.46 -1.67
C SER A 790 -0.38 1.04 -0.21
N ILE A 791 -0.31 2.03 0.69
CA ILE A 791 -0.36 1.81 2.14
C ILE A 791 -1.78 2.17 2.61
N GLN A 792 -2.52 1.18 3.07
CA GLN A 792 -3.72 1.38 3.88
C GLN A 792 -3.30 1.47 5.36
N GLY A 793 -3.38 2.66 5.94
CA GLY A 793 -2.88 2.98 7.28
C GLY A 793 -2.06 4.26 7.31
N ASP A 794 -1.59 4.64 8.49
CA ASP A 794 -0.73 5.81 8.69
C ASP A 794 0.70 5.53 8.20
N PRO A 795 1.25 6.35 7.28
CA PRO A 795 2.61 6.15 6.75
C PRO A 795 3.72 6.36 7.78
N ALA A 796 3.45 6.93 8.96
CA ALA A 796 4.41 7.15 10.03
C ALA A 796 4.56 5.98 11.00
N ILE A 797 3.73 4.93 10.87
CA ILE A 797 3.86 3.70 11.67
C ILE A 797 5.26 3.11 11.51
N ARG A 798 5.88 2.71 12.62
CA ARG A 798 7.18 2.03 12.67
C ARG A 798 6.96 0.57 13.07
N LEU A 799 7.73 -0.33 12.48
CA LEU A 799 7.63 -1.75 12.76
C LEU A 799 8.50 -2.11 13.97
N ASN A 800 7.89 -2.08 15.16
CA ASN A 800 8.41 -2.69 16.40
C ASN A 800 9.94 -2.71 16.54
N SER A 801 10.58 -1.55 16.39
CA SER A 801 12.03 -1.41 16.42
C SER A 801 12.52 -1.02 17.82
N HIS A 802 13.73 -1.45 18.18
CA HIS A 802 14.35 -1.21 19.49
C HIS A 802 15.62 -0.38 19.34
N ASN A 803 15.98 0.46 20.33
CA ASN A 803 17.16 1.33 20.17
C ASN A 803 18.47 0.60 20.46
N ASN A 804 18.41 -0.45 21.27
CA ASN A 804 19.56 -1.23 21.75
C ASN A 804 19.21 -2.74 21.77
N PRO A 805 20.21 -3.63 21.88
CA PRO A 805 20.01 -5.03 22.26
C PRO A 805 19.33 -5.19 23.63
N GLU A 806 18.75 -6.37 23.89
CA GLU A 806 18.16 -6.68 25.20
C GLU A 806 18.16 -8.19 25.44
N LEU A 807 19.05 -8.69 26.29
CA LEU A 807 19.21 -10.09 26.63
C LEU A 807 18.40 -10.44 27.88
N VAL A 808 17.50 -11.41 27.73
CA VAL A 808 16.63 -11.87 28.81
C VAL A 808 16.82 -13.37 29.02
N LEU A 809 16.94 -13.73 30.29
CA LEU A 809 16.88 -15.09 30.79
C LEU A 809 15.56 -15.33 31.51
N ASP A 810 14.99 -16.52 31.34
CA ASP A 810 13.75 -16.92 32.00
C ASP A 810 13.88 -18.34 32.59
N GLU A 811 13.46 -18.51 33.84
CA GLU A 811 13.59 -19.78 34.57
C GLU A 811 12.85 -20.92 33.87
N SER A 812 11.71 -20.65 33.24
CA SER A 812 10.92 -21.66 32.50
C SER A 812 11.63 -22.16 31.24
N ARG A 813 12.67 -21.45 30.79
CA ARG A 813 13.50 -21.82 29.63
C ARG A 813 14.90 -22.33 30.04
N VAL A 814 15.06 -22.75 31.30
CA VAL A 814 16.24 -23.47 31.79
C VAL A 814 15.85 -24.89 32.18
N PHE A 815 16.57 -25.88 31.66
CA PHE A 815 16.27 -27.29 31.94
C PHE A 815 17.50 -28.19 31.87
N LEU A 816 17.44 -29.31 32.60
CA LEU A 816 18.50 -30.31 32.64
C LEU A 816 18.23 -31.45 31.66
N SER A 817 19.29 -31.99 31.07
CA SER A 817 19.27 -33.25 30.32
C SER A 817 20.35 -34.21 30.83
N PRO A 818 20.07 -35.52 31.02
CA PRO A 818 18.77 -36.18 30.85
C PRO A 818 17.75 -35.74 31.92
N GLU A 819 16.46 -35.83 31.59
CA GLU A 819 15.35 -35.48 32.49
C GLU A 819 15.33 -36.35 33.76
N GLU A 820 15.77 -37.62 33.64
CA GLU A 820 16.01 -38.51 34.78
C GLU A 820 17.51 -38.60 35.11
N ILE A 821 17.90 -38.05 36.26
CA ILE A 821 19.27 -38.08 36.77
C ILE A 821 19.40 -39.22 37.78
N THR A 822 20.34 -40.15 37.54
CA THR A 822 20.63 -41.28 38.44
C THR A 822 22.12 -41.33 38.78
N VAL A 823 22.54 -42.19 39.70
CA VAL A 823 23.97 -42.39 39.98
C VAL A 823 24.80 -42.96 38.82
N ALA A 824 24.15 -43.50 37.79
CA ALA A 824 24.81 -43.92 36.57
C ALA A 824 24.94 -42.79 35.53
N THR A 825 24.38 -41.61 35.82
CA THR A 825 24.51 -40.43 34.98
C THR A 825 25.89 -39.81 35.21
N ASP A 826 26.76 -39.89 34.20
CA ASP A 826 28.13 -39.37 34.29
C ASP A 826 28.16 -37.83 34.30
N SER A 827 27.31 -37.20 33.48
CA SER A 827 27.21 -35.75 33.31
C SER A 827 25.77 -35.30 33.09
N ILE A 828 25.51 -34.04 33.42
CA ILE A 828 24.25 -33.34 33.17
C ILE A 828 24.52 -32.18 32.19
N ASP A 829 23.60 -31.96 31.27
CA ASP A 829 23.58 -30.79 30.42
C ASP A 829 22.63 -29.76 31.01
N VAL A 830 23.15 -28.57 31.31
CA VAL A 830 22.34 -27.40 31.65
C VAL A 830 22.02 -26.66 30.35
N ASN A 831 20.76 -26.68 29.95
CA ASN A 831 20.28 -26.03 28.73
C ASN A 831 19.70 -24.67 29.13
N ILE A 832 20.26 -23.59 28.58
CA ILE A 832 19.94 -22.22 28.93
C ILE A 832 19.53 -21.49 27.66
N VAL A 833 18.28 -21.07 27.58
CA VAL A 833 17.81 -20.29 26.43
C VAL A 833 18.05 -18.81 26.67
N VAL A 834 18.93 -18.22 25.88
CA VAL A 834 19.20 -16.77 25.88
C VAL A 834 18.32 -16.13 24.82
N THR A 835 17.46 -15.19 25.22
CA THR A 835 16.52 -14.51 24.31
C THR A 835 16.93 -13.04 24.15
N ASN A 836 17.12 -12.58 22.92
CA ASN A 836 17.35 -11.17 22.60
C ASN A 836 16.05 -10.50 22.13
N LEU A 837 15.47 -9.66 22.99
CA LEU A 837 14.24 -8.90 22.75
C LEU A 837 14.49 -7.55 22.04
N GLY A 838 15.74 -7.14 21.87
CA GLY A 838 16.14 -5.87 21.26
C GLY A 838 16.80 -6.05 19.89
N GLN A 839 17.75 -5.17 19.57
CA GLN A 839 18.57 -5.28 18.36
C GLN A 839 19.48 -6.51 18.37
N ALA A 840 19.70 -7.11 17.20
CA ALA A 840 20.57 -8.26 17.03
C ALA A 840 22.02 -7.98 17.47
N ILE A 841 22.61 -8.88 18.25
CA ILE A 841 24.04 -8.90 18.53
C ILE A 841 24.69 -9.94 17.63
N ARG A 842 25.52 -9.50 16.68
CA ARG A 842 26.22 -10.36 15.70
C ARG A 842 27.71 -10.55 16.02
N ASP A 843 28.06 -10.38 17.28
CA ASP A 843 29.40 -10.60 17.83
C ASP A 843 29.27 -11.34 19.18
N THR A 844 30.40 -11.65 19.79
CA THR A 844 30.48 -12.53 20.96
C THR A 844 29.81 -11.91 22.18
N VAL A 845 29.02 -12.72 22.91
CA VAL A 845 28.42 -12.42 24.22
C VAL A 845 28.88 -13.50 25.20
N GLU A 846 29.34 -13.11 26.38
CA GLU A 846 29.78 -14.06 27.42
C GLU A 846 28.59 -14.46 28.32
N LEU A 847 28.48 -15.75 28.62
CA LEU A 847 27.55 -16.33 29.60
C LEU A 847 28.36 -16.93 30.76
N GLU A 848 28.09 -16.48 31.98
CA GLU A 848 28.61 -17.06 33.21
C GLU A 848 27.57 -17.98 33.85
N VAL A 849 27.99 -19.20 34.23
CA VAL A 849 27.17 -20.12 35.01
C VAL A 849 27.94 -20.61 36.23
N VAL A 850 27.40 -20.32 37.42
CA VAL A 850 27.95 -20.76 38.70
C VAL A 850 27.06 -21.86 39.28
N ARG A 851 27.61 -23.07 39.42
CA ARG A 851 26.93 -24.18 40.11
C ARG A 851 27.30 -24.19 41.59
N SER A 852 26.26 -24.18 42.43
CA SER A 852 26.35 -24.39 43.87
C SER A 852 25.71 -25.71 44.27
N PHE A 853 26.50 -26.58 44.90
CA PHE A 853 26.02 -27.81 45.51
C PHE A 853 25.31 -27.50 46.85
N PRO A 854 24.52 -28.46 47.37
CA PRO A 854 23.90 -28.35 48.70
C PRO A 854 24.87 -28.01 49.84
N ASN A 855 26.16 -28.35 49.68
CA ASN A 855 27.22 -28.15 50.69
C ASN A 855 28.14 -26.94 50.41
N GLY A 856 27.94 -26.18 49.32
CA GLY A 856 28.72 -24.99 48.98
C GLY A 856 28.94 -24.78 47.47
N VAL A 857 29.55 -23.64 47.11
CA VAL A 857 29.89 -23.27 45.72
C VAL A 857 31.07 -24.12 45.23
N ASP A 858 31.02 -24.60 43.98
CA ASP A 858 32.05 -25.47 43.39
C ASP A 858 32.68 -24.93 42.10
N SER A 859 31.88 -24.69 41.05
CA SER A 859 32.39 -24.49 39.68
C SER A 859 31.79 -23.26 38.98
N ILE A 860 32.62 -22.53 38.23
CA ILE A 860 32.25 -21.39 37.38
C ILE A 860 32.57 -21.77 35.92
N TYR A 861 31.60 -21.59 35.03
CA TYR A 861 31.71 -21.83 33.60
C TYR A 861 31.53 -20.51 32.85
N PHE A 862 32.44 -20.22 31.92
CA PHE A 862 32.32 -19.11 30.97
C PHE A 862 32.10 -19.70 29.57
N VAL A 863 31.08 -19.22 28.88
CA VAL A 863 30.75 -19.67 27.52
C VAL A 863 30.64 -18.44 26.60
N ASP A 864 31.45 -18.44 25.55
CA ASP A 864 31.36 -17.46 24.46
C ASP A 864 30.24 -17.85 23.51
N ILE A 865 29.16 -17.06 23.47
CA ILE A 865 28.08 -17.18 22.50
C ILE A 865 28.46 -16.33 21.27
N PRO A 866 28.66 -16.91 20.07
CA PRO A 866 29.17 -16.16 18.92
C PRO A 866 28.28 -15.00 18.43
N SER A 867 26.97 -15.09 18.69
CA SER A 867 25.97 -14.08 18.37
C SER A 867 24.68 -14.35 19.13
N CYS A 868 23.96 -13.30 19.51
CA CYS A 868 22.62 -13.37 20.08
C CYS A 868 21.67 -12.54 19.21
N VAL A 869 21.11 -13.16 18.17
CA VAL A 869 20.29 -12.47 17.16
C VAL A 869 18.82 -12.40 17.58
N TYR A 870 18.17 -13.55 17.76
CA TYR A 870 16.83 -13.67 18.33
C TYR A 870 16.83 -14.55 19.57
N ARG A 871 17.13 -15.84 19.44
CA ARG A 871 17.11 -16.79 20.55
C ARG A 871 18.02 -17.96 20.25
N ASP A 872 18.83 -18.38 21.23
CA ASP A 872 19.68 -19.57 21.11
C ASP A 872 19.70 -20.35 22.42
N THR A 873 19.99 -21.65 22.34
CA THR A 873 20.13 -22.53 23.50
C THR A 873 21.59 -22.85 23.75
N VAL A 874 22.13 -22.32 24.84
CA VAL A 874 23.48 -22.65 25.30
C VAL A 874 23.43 -23.92 26.12
N VAL A 875 24.21 -24.92 25.73
CA VAL A 875 24.27 -26.22 26.40
C VAL A 875 25.62 -26.35 27.13
N ILE A 876 25.58 -26.49 28.45
CA ILE A 876 26.77 -26.65 29.29
C ILE A 876 26.76 -28.04 29.92
N THR A 877 27.67 -28.90 29.48
CA THR A 877 27.86 -30.23 30.07
C THR A 877 28.71 -30.14 31.34
N MET A 878 28.13 -30.53 32.47
CA MET A 878 28.75 -30.54 33.80
C MET A 878 28.84 -31.97 34.35
N PRO A 879 29.93 -32.36 35.04
CA PRO A 879 29.97 -33.66 35.71
C PRO A 879 28.89 -33.74 36.80
N LEU A 880 28.23 -34.89 36.95
CA LEU A 880 27.15 -35.02 37.97
C LEU A 880 27.71 -34.80 39.38
N GLU A 881 28.84 -35.44 39.70
CA GLU A 881 29.44 -35.51 41.05
C GLU A 881 28.47 -36.09 42.12
N PRO A 882 28.03 -37.36 41.97
CA PRO A 882 26.90 -37.94 42.71
C PRO A 882 27.10 -37.97 44.24
N THR A 883 28.33 -37.85 44.74
CA THR A 883 28.62 -37.85 46.19
C THR A 883 28.28 -36.53 46.88
N ILE A 884 28.18 -35.42 46.13
CA ILE A 884 27.89 -34.09 46.64
C ILE A 884 26.66 -33.45 45.97
N ALA A 885 26.19 -34.01 44.85
CA ALA A 885 25.03 -33.54 44.09
C ALA A 885 23.67 -33.81 44.74
N GLU A 886 23.55 -34.76 45.69
CA GLU A 886 22.27 -35.10 46.32
C GLU A 886 21.66 -33.91 47.08
N GLY A 887 20.50 -33.43 46.64
CA GLY A 887 19.80 -32.28 47.20
C GLY A 887 19.63 -31.11 46.22
N ILE A 888 19.39 -29.90 46.74
CA ILE A 888 19.20 -28.69 45.91
C ILE A 888 20.53 -28.25 45.29
N ASN A 889 20.61 -28.31 43.97
CA ASN A 889 21.67 -27.69 43.19
C ASN A 889 21.14 -26.36 42.66
N SER A 890 21.88 -25.29 42.88
CA SER A 890 21.53 -23.95 42.43
C SER A 890 22.47 -23.52 41.31
N PHE A 891 21.91 -23.04 40.20
CA PHE A 891 22.65 -22.54 39.04
C PHE A 891 22.39 -21.04 38.91
N SER A 892 23.38 -20.22 39.30
CA SER A 892 23.35 -18.79 39.04
C SER A 892 23.84 -18.56 37.62
N ILE A 893 23.00 -17.98 36.79
CA ILE A 893 23.25 -17.77 35.37
C ILE A 893 23.20 -16.27 35.13
N GLU A 894 24.25 -15.72 34.54
CA GLU A 894 24.32 -14.31 34.15
C GLU A 894 24.85 -14.21 32.71
N VAL A 895 24.22 -13.38 31.88
CA VAL A 895 24.66 -13.11 30.50
C VAL A 895 25.09 -11.65 30.37
N ASP A 896 26.08 -11.38 29.51
CA ASP A 896 26.66 -10.05 29.29
C ASP A 896 27.37 -9.46 30.54
N LEU A 897 28.14 -10.27 31.27
CA LEU A 897 28.94 -9.80 32.40
C LEU A 897 30.45 -10.07 32.22
N PRO A 898 31.33 -9.04 32.37
CA PRO A 898 30.99 -7.64 32.59
C PRO A 898 30.33 -7.02 31.36
N THR A 899 29.39 -6.08 31.56
CA THR A 899 28.62 -5.37 30.53
C THR A 899 29.47 -5.03 29.30
N GLN A 900 29.23 -5.73 28.21
CA GLN A 900 29.87 -5.49 26.93
C GLN A 900 28.96 -4.67 26.00
N TYR A 901 27.64 -4.84 26.11
CA TYR A 901 26.66 -4.15 25.27
C TYR A 901 25.77 -3.22 26.11
N ASP A 902 25.50 -2.03 25.57
CA ASP A 902 24.50 -1.15 26.19
C ASP A 902 23.10 -1.73 25.90
N GLU A 903 22.44 -2.30 26.90
CA GLU A 903 21.10 -2.87 26.78
C GLU A 903 19.99 -1.79 26.78
N GLN A 904 18.78 -2.14 26.33
CA GLN A 904 17.65 -1.22 26.23
C GLN A 904 17.01 -0.94 27.61
N TYR A 905 16.98 -1.96 28.47
CA TYR A 905 16.54 -1.92 29.84
C TYR A 905 17.68 -2.39 30.76
N ASP A 906 17.92 -1.64 31.84
CA ASP A 906 19.13 -1.75 32.66
C ASP A 906 19.23 -3.09 33.43
N GLU A 907 20.45 -3.64 33.54
CA GLU A 907 20.87 -5.01 33.92
C GLU A 907 20.49 -5.50 35.34
N PHE A 908 19.57 -4.84 36.03
CA PHE A 908 19.39 -5.08 37.46
C PHE A 908 18.73 -6.44 37.77
N THR A 909 18.05 -7.10 36.82
CA THR A 909 17.32 -8.35 37.09
C THR A 909 17.06 -9.33 35.94
N ASN A 910 17.07 -8.97 34.66
CA ASN A 910 16.54 -9.82 33.57
C ASN A 910 17.61 -10.59 32.76
N ASN A 911 18.86 -10.13 32.78
CA ASN A 911 20.01 -10.85 32.23
C ASN A 911 20.69 -11.77 33.26
N ARG A 912 20.07 -11.95 34.44
CA ARG A 912 20.53 -12.86 35.51
C ARG A 912 19.37 -13.67 36.07
N LEU A 913 19.58 -14.95 36.36
CA LEU A 913 18.61 -15.78 37.08
C LEU A 913 19.28 -16.85 37.94
N SER A 914 18.53 -17.39 38.89
CA SER A 914 18.93 -18.56 39.69
C SER A 914 17.95 -19.69 39.41
N TYR A 915 18.46 -20.81 38.87
CA TYR A 915 17.67 -22.02 38.64
C TYR A 915 17.99 -23.06 39.71
N ASP A 916 17.01 -23.44 40.52
CA ASP A 916 17.19 -24.41 41.59
C ASP A 916 16.57 -25.76 41.19
N TYR A 917 17.39 -26.81 41.15
CA TYR A 917 16.94 -28.17 40.84
C TYR A 917 17.25 -29.12 42.00
N TYR A 918 16.22 -29.84 42.47
CA TYR A 918 16.39 -30.87 43.48
C TYR A 918 16.82 -32.19 42.84
N MET A 919 18.10 -32.54 42.97
CA MET A 919 18.61 -33.83 42.50
C MET A 919 18.32 -34.91 43.54
N GLN A 920 17.61 -35.96 43.12
CA GLN A 920 17.30 -37.14 43.92
C GLN A 920 17.97 -38.37 43.31
N LEU A 921 19.09 -38.78 43.87
CA LEU A 921 19.90 -39.93 43.46
C LEU A 921 19.52 -41.15 44.32
N ASP A 922 18.32 -41.71 44.09
CA ASP A 922 17.86 -42.89 44.83
C ASP A 922 18.35 -44.20 44.16
N GLY A 923 18.99 -45.11 44.90
CA GLY A 923 19.47 -46.37 44.33
C GLY A 923 20.23 -47.33 45.27
N VAL A 924 20.24 -48.61 44.88
CA VAL A 924 21.08 -49.68 45.44
C VAL A 924 21.84 -50.38 44.31
N GLU A 925 23.14 -50.55 44.46
CA GLU A 925 23.99 -51.11 43.41
C GLU A 925 24.72 -52.39 43.88
N PRO A 926 24.82 -53.46 43.06
CA PRO A 926 25.59 -54.63 43.40
C PRO A 926 27.10 -54.33 43.33
N ILE A 927 27.84 -54.52 44.43
CA ILE A 927 29.27 -54.15 44.54
C ILE A 927 30.22 -55.34 44.75
N TYR A 928 29.72 -56.50 45.20
CA TYR A 928 30.54 -57.70 45.36
C TYR A 928 29.71 -58.98 45.17
N PRO A 929 30.15 -59.95 44.33
CA PRO A 929 31.33 -59.94 43.47
C PRO A 929 31.35 -58.77 42.48
N TYR A 930 32.56 -58.35 42.10
CA TYR A 930 32.74 -57.37 41.02
C TYR A 930 32.18 -57.94 39.71
N ASP A 931 31.80 -57.05 38.78
CA ASP A 931 31.26 -57.48 37.50
C ASP A 931 32.28 -58.34 36.74
N PHE A 932 31.79 -59.46 36.20
CA PHE A 932 32.55 -60.51 35.54
C PHE A 932 33.63 -61.18 36.40
N ALA A 933 33.55 -61.08 37.73
CA ALA A 933 34.50 -61.75 38.61
C ALA A 933 34.42 -63.27 38.47
N VAL A 934 35.57 -63.94 38.54
CA VAL A 934 35.66 -65.38 38.82
C VAL A 934 35.82 -65.55 40.32
N VAL A 935 34.92 -66.28 40.97
CA VAL A 935 34.92 -66.47 42.43
C VAL A 935 35.34 -67.91 42.80
N PRO A 936 36.12 -68.11 43.88
CA PRO A 936 36.74 -69.40 44.18
C PRO A 936 35.88 -70.34 45.04
N ASN A 937 34.84 -69.81 45.68
CA ASN A 937 34.03 -70.51 46.67
C ASN A 937 32.64 -70.81 46.10
N ASN A 938 32.13 -72.03 46.29
CA ASN A 938 30.78 -72.43 45.87
C ASN A 938 29.67 -71.77 46.69
N LYS A 939 30.01 -70.97 47.70
CA LYS A 939 29.08 -70.27 48.56
C LYS A 939 29.72 -68.98 49.03
N MET A 940 29.00 -67.86 48.91
CA MET A 940 29.49 -66.55 49.35
C MET A 940 28.36 -65.56 49.62
N THR A 941 28.65 -64.56 50.44
CA THR A 941 27.82 -63.37 50.63
C THR A 941 27.96 -62.45 49.42
N LEU A 942 26.83 -62.11 48.79
CA LEU A 942 26.78 -61.02 47.82
C LEU A 942 26.65 -59.70 48.61
N LYS A 943 27.19 -58.60 48.11
CA LYS A 943 27.09 -57.28 48.76
C LYS A 943 26.60 -56.23 47.80
N ALA A 944 25.58 -55.49 48.20
CA ALA A 944 25.12 -54.30 47.51
C ALA A 944 25.44 -53.06 48.34
N SER A 945 25.49 -51.87 47.74
CA SER A 945 25.65 -50.60 48.46
C SER A 945 24.54 -49.65 48.06
N THR A 946 23.96 -48.96 49.04
CA THR A 946 23.11 -47.81 48.74
C THR A 946 23.98 -46.60 48.36
N VAL A 947 23.37 -45.68 47.62
CA VAL A 947 23.98 -44.40 47.23
C VAL A 947 24.15 -43.48 48.43
N ASP A 948 23.09 -43.36 49.24
CA ASP A 948 23.12 -42.66 50.53
C ASP A 948 23.45 -43.67 51.67
N PRO A 949 24.64 -43.58 52.29
CA PRO A 949 25.03 -44.44 53.41
C PRO A 949 24.19 -44.22 54.68
N PHE A 950 23.40 -43.15 54.74
CA PHE A 950 22.51 -42.80 55.85
C PHE A 950 21.03 -42.93 55.48
N ALA A 951 20.73 -43.57 54.35
CA ALA A 951 19.36 -43.79 53.90
C ALA A 951 18.52 -44.43 55.03
N PRO A 952 17.26 -44.00 55.22
CA PRO A 952 16.38 -44.60 56.22
C PRO A 952 16.15 -46.08 55.91
N THR A 953 15.76 -46.85 56.92
CA THR A 953 15.48 -48.28 56.79
C THR A 953 14.50 -48.54 55.63
N ARG A 954 14.92 -49.36 54.66
CA ARG A 954 14.12 -49.75 53.49
C ARG A 954 14.22 -51.25 53.25
N SER A 955 13.27 -51.77 52.48
CA SER A 955 13.33 -53.13 51.92
C SER A 955 14.02 -53.09 50.56
N TYR A 956 14.93 -54.03 50.32
CA TYR A 956 15.65 -54.22 49.08
C TYR A 956 15.39 -55.63 48.57
N ARG A 957 15.10 -55.77 47.28
CA ARG A 957 14.92 -57.06 46.62
C ARG A 957 16.17 -57.39 45.83
N VAL A 958 16.66 -58.61 46.00
CA VAL A 958 17.84 -59.13 45.31
C VAL A 958 17.48 -60.44 44.64
N GLU A 959 17.86 -60.60 43.38
CA GLU A 959 17.62 -61.81 42.60
C GLU A 959 18.92 -62.33 42.01
N VAL A 960 19.07 -63.65 41.91
CA VAL A 960 20.20 -64.31 41.25
C VAL A 960 19.70 -65.47 40.39
N ASP A 961 20.23 -65.56 39.19
CA ASP A 961 19.87 -66.59 38.22
C ASP A 961 21.08 -67.02 37.37
N THR A 962 20.91 -68.06 36.56
CA THR A 962 21.91 -68.56 35.60
C THR A 962 21.72 -68.00 34.18
N ASN A 963 20.66 -67.21 33.97
CA ASN A 963 20.45 -66.44 32.75
C ASN A 963 20.11 -64.98 33.11
N ASP A 964 20.26 -64.07 32.16
CA ASP A 964 20.01 -62.63 32.35
C ASP A 964 18.54 -62.24 32.12
N GLU A 965 17.67 -63.21 31.87
CA GLU A 965 16.21 -63.02 31.76
C GLU A 965 15.52 -63.24 33.11
N PHE A 966 16.25 -63.75 34.12
CA PHE A 966 15.74 -64.06 35.45
C PHE A 966 14.49 -64.95 35.36
N SER A 967 14.62 -66.04 34.61
CA SER A 967 13.52 -66.94 34.23
C SER A 967 13.89 -68.43 34.33
N SER A 968 15.13 -68.76 34.71
CA SER A 968 15.59 -70.13 34.78
C SER A 968 15.04 -70.84 36.02
N SER A 969 15.08 -72.19 36.02
CA SER A 969 14.72 -72.98 37.21
C SER A 969 15.58 -72.71 38.44
N PHE A 970 16.75 -72.06 38.25
CA PHE A 970 17.66 -71.67 39.32
C PHE A 970 17.26 -70.35 39.99
N LEU A 971 16.38 -69.52 39.41
CA LEU A 971 16.07 -68.19 39.92
C LEU A 971 15.80 -68.20 41.43
N LYS A 972 16.63 -67.47 42.18
CA LYS A 972 16.47 -67.26 43.61
C LYS A 972 16.28 -65.79 43.89
N GLU A 973 15.53 -65.50 44.94
CA GLU A 973 15.29 -64.16 45.43
C GLU A 973 15.47 -64.06 46.94
N GLN A 974 15.80 -62.86 47.39
CA GLN A 974 15.88 -62.50 48.81
C GLN A 974 15.44 -61.05 48.98
N THR A 975 14.58 -60.80 49.96
CA THR A 975 14.23 -59.44 50.40
C THR A 975 14.95 -59.14 51.71
N ILE A 976 15.62 -57.98 51.77
CA ILE A 976 16.46 -57.56 52.88
C ILE A 976 15.99 -56.21 53.37
N VAL A 977 15.76 -56.09 54.67
CA VAL A 977 15.47 -54.80 55.30
C VAL A 977 16.75 -54.27 55.91
N SER A 978 17.23 -53.13 55.43
CA SER A 978 18.49 -52.53 55.90
C SER A 978 18.42 -51.01 55.89
N ASP A 979 19.24 -50.38 56.73
CA ASP A 979 19.56 -48.95 56.62
C ASP A 979 20.50 -48.73 55.43
N GLY A 980 20.79 -47.46 55.11
CA GLY A 980 21.81 -47.11 54.13
C GLY A 980 23.19 -47.70 54.46
N GLY A 981 24.00 -47.89 53.42
CA GLY A 981 25.35 -48.43 53.48
C GLY A 981 25.50 -49.73 52.69
N VAL A 982 26.42 -50.58 53.14
CA VAL A 982 26.68 -51.90 52.54
C VAL A 982 25.65 -52.92 53.04
N ILE A 983 24.85 -53.44 52.12
CA ILE A 983 23.86 -54.49 52.35
C ILE A 983 24.51 -55.84 52.07
N GLU A 984 24.60 -56.69 53.09
CA GLU A 984 25.14 -58.05 52.95
C GLU A 984 24.00 -59.06 52.76
N ILE A 985 24.07 -59.80 51.65
CA ILE A 985 23.07 -60.79 51.25
C ILE A 985 23.53 -62.18 51.68
N ASP A 986 22.88 -62.70 52.74
CA ASP A 986 23.24 -63.99 53.35
C ASP A 986 22.94 -65.17 52.39
N PRO A 987 23.95 -65.98 52.01
CA PRO A 987 23.74 -67.12 51.12
C PRO A 987 22.80 -68.19 51.68
N ASP A 988 22.53 -68.24 52.98
CA ASP A 988 21.63 -69.24 53.58
C ASP A 988 20.15 -68.84 53.59
N LEU A 989 19.81 -67.60 53.23
CA LEU A 989 18.45 -67.04 53.38
C LEU A 989 17.72 -66.79 52.05
N TRP A 990 18.15 -67.46 50.98
CA TRP A 990 17.53 -67.36 49.66
C TRP A 990 16.27 -68.24 49.55
N THR A 991 15.32 -67.78 48.74
CA THR A 991 14.13 -68.55 48.35
C THR A 991 14.18 -68.82 46.86
N ASN A 992 13.89 -70.04 46.43
CA ASN A 992 13.73 -70.32 45.00
C ASN A 992 12.42 -69.66 44.51
N ALA A 993 12.52 -68.70 43.59
CA ALA A 993 11.40 -67.85 43.20
C ALA A 993 10.27 -68.62 42.49
N ILE A 994 10.57 -69.81 41.93
CA ILE A 994 9.58 -70.64 41.24
C ILE A 994 8.83 -71.56 42.21
N SER A 995 9.56 -72.21 43.14
CA SER A 995 8.95 -73.15 44.09
C SER A 995 8.45 -72.51 45.38
N GLY A 996 8.94 -71.30 45.71
CA GLY A 996 8.63 -70.59 46.96
C GLY A 996 9.22 -71.23 48.22
N LEU A 997 10.15 -72.18 48.07
CA LEU A 997 10.80 -72.89 49.18
C LEU A 997 12.19 -72.29 49.49
N PRO A 998 12.63 -72.31 50.76
CA PRO A 998 14.01 -71.94 51.12
C PRO A 998 15.03 -72.79 50.36
N ASP A 999 16.01 -72.14 49.75
CA ASP A 999 16.99 -72.77 48.86
C ASP A 999 18.34 -72.02 48.92
N THR A 1000 19.24 -72.47 49.80
CA THR A 1000 20.58 -71.90 50.01
C THR A 1000 21.31 -71.63 48.70
N LEU A 1001 21.90 -70.44 48.55
CA LEU A 1001 22.67 -70.06 47.38
C LEU A 1001 24.01 -70.81 47.33
N GLU A 1002 24.03 -71.91 46.58
CA GLU A 1002 25.22 -72.67 46.24
C GLU A 1002 25.47 -72.65 44.72
N PHE A 1003 26.72 -72.43 44.34
CA PHE A 1003 27.14 -72.31 42.95
C PHE A 1003 27.68 -73.62 42.39
N THR A 1004 27.42 -73.87 41.10
CA THR A 1004 27.90 -75.03 40.35
C THR A 1004 29.15 -74.68 39.54
N ASP A 1005 30.11 -75.60 39.51
CA ASP A 1005 31.41 -75.39 38.85
C ASP A 1005 31.23 -74.93 37.39
N SER A 1006 31.97 -73.88 37.04
CA SER A 1006 32.07 -73.29 35.70
C SER A 1006 30.80 -72.60 35.20
N THR A 1007 29.83 -72.34 36.08
CA THR A 1007 28.58 -71.64 35.77
C THR A 1007 28.69 -70.13 35.99
N VAL A 1008 28.08 -69.36 35.07
CA VAL A 1008 27.90 -67.91 35.20
C VAL A 1008 26.56 -67.62 35.87
N TYR A 1009 26.59 -66.70 36.82
CA TYR A 1009 25.44 -66.20 37.54
C TYR A 1009 25.23 -64.72 37.22
N PHE A 1010 23.98 -64.35 36.97
CA PHE A 1010 23.52 -62.97 36.84
C PHE A 1010 22.76 -62.64 38.11
N TRP A 1011 23.04 -61.51 38.72
CA TRP A 1011 22.33 -61.09 39.92
C TRP A 1011 21.99 -59.61 39.85
N ARG A 1012 20.86 -59.23 40.43
CA ARG A 1012 20.32 -57.88 40.36
C ARG A 1012 19.75 -57.42 41.69
N THR A 1013 19.86 -56.12 41.96
CA THR A 1013 19.35 -55.47 43.18
C THR A 1013 18.40 -54.34 42.81
N SER A 1014 17.36 -54.14 43.62
CA SER A 1014 16.43 -53.00 43.53
C SER A 1014 15.94 -52.64 44.93
N VAL A 1015 15.54 -51.38 45.14
CA VAL A 1015 14.66 -51.05 46.27
C VAL A 1015 13.32 -51.78 46.04
N ASP A 1016 12.75 -52.36 47.09
CA ASP A 1016 11.48 -53.09 47.03
C ASP A 1016 10.32 -52.09 46.97
N SER A 1017 9.82 -51.85 45.76
CA SER A 1017 8.82 -50.83 45.44
C SER A 1017 7.77 -51.40 44.46
N SER A 1018 6.68 -50.66 44.20
CA SER A 1018 5.67 -51.08 43.21
C SER A 1018 6.19 -51.17 41.78
N SER A 1019 7.35 -50.56 41.50
CA SER A 1019 8.12 -50.70 40.25
C SER A 1019 9.59 -50.96 40.58
N PHE A 1020 10.15 -52.07 40.08
CA PHE A 1020 11.54 -52.43 40.38
C PHE A 1020 12.51 -51.78 39.39
N LEU A 1021 13.49 -51.02 39.90
CA LEU A 1021 14.60 -50.49 39.13
C LEU A 1021 15.83 -51.38 39.31
N TRP A 1022 15.94 -52.40 38.47
CA TRP A 1022 16.97 -53.44 38.60
C TRP A 1022 18.36 -52.96 38.16
N LYS A 1023 19.36 -53.13 39.03
CA LYS A 1023 20.78 -53.01 38.69
C LYS A 1023 21.42 -54.39 38.69
N GLU A 1024 21.94 -54.82 37.54
CA GLU A 1024 22.43 -56.18 37.30
C GLU A 1024 23.95 -56.25 37.18
N ARG A 1025 24.56 -57.30 37.73
CA ARG A 1025 25.96 -57.69 37.58
C ARG A 1025 26.05 -59.19 37.30
N SER A 1026 27.20 -59.66 36.82
CA SER A 1026 27.44 -61.10 36.63
C SER A 1026 28.76 -61.57 37.21
N PHE A 1027 28.86 -62.85 37.57
CA PHE A 1027 30.10 -63.47 38.00
C PHE A 1027 30.12 -64.96 37.64
N GLN A 1028 31.29 -65.58 37.61
CA GLN A 1028 31.44 -67.01 37.34
C GLN A 1028 32.02 -67.72 38.56
N TYR A 1029 31.45 -68.85 38.95
CA TYR A 1029 32.05 -69.69 39.98
C TYR A 1029 32.99 -70.72 39.33
N ILE A 1030 34.27 -70.74 39.72
CA ILE A 1030 35.22 -71.81 39.36
C ILE A 1030 35.99 -72.22 40.63
N PRO A 1031 35.95 -73.50 41.05
CA PRO A 1031 36.57 -73.97 42.29
C PRO A 1031 38.03 -73.56 42.40
N GLY A 1032 38.35 -72.82 43.47
CA GLY A 1032 39.72 -72.42 43.81
C GLY A 1032 40.37 -71.41 42.85
N LYS A 1033 39.63 -70.80 41.92
CA LYS A 1033 40.13 -69.75 41.03
C LYS A 1033 39.54 -68.39 41.36
N SER A 1034 40.33 -67.34 41.15
CA SER A 1034 39.86 -65.95 41.25
C SER A 1034 40.41 -65.14 40.09
N GLY A 1035 39.65 -64.16 39.63
CA GLY A 1035 40.04 -63.35 38.48
C GLY A 1035 38.85 -62.65 37.84
N TRP A 1036 38.95 -62.42 36.54
CA TRP A 1036 37.91 -61.79 35.72
C TRP A 1036 37.70 -62.65 34.46
N GLY A 1037 36.44 -62.80 34.03
CA GLY A 1037 36.12 -63.56 32.83
C GLY A 1037 34.67 -63.42 32.38
N GLN A 1038 34.49 -63.25 31.07
CA GLN A 1038 33.19 -63.36 30.40
C GLN A 1038 33.13 -64.73 29.69
N ALA A 1039 32.25 -65.60 30.17
CA ALA A 1039 32.10 -66.99 29.71
C ALA A 1039 30.68 -67.35 29.24
N HIS A 1040 29.72 -66.41 29.34
CA HIS A 1040 28.33 -66.60 28.92
C HIS A 1040 27.93 -65.53 27.89
N PHE A 1041 27.15 -65.91 26.87
CA PHE A 1041 26.76 -65.01 25.76
C PHE A 1041 26.09 -63.72 26.26
N HIS A 1042 25.22 -63.80 27.26
CA HIS A 1042 24.53 -62.62 27.79
C HIS A 1042 25.41 -61.65 28.59
N GLN A 1043 26.64 -62.03 28.96
CA GLN A 1043 27.57 -61.10 29.61
C GLN A 1043 28.06 -60.01 28.64
N PHE A 1044 27.97 -60.24 27.33
CA PHE A 1044 28.42 -59.31 26.31
C PHE A 1044 27.38 -58.23 25.97
N LYS A 1045 26.17 -58.26 26.56
CA LYS A 1045 25.08 -57.31 26.24
C LYS A 1045 25.42 -55.84 26.48
N ASN A 1046 26.37 -55.57 27.38
CA ASN A 1046 26.83 -54.22 27.74
C ASN A 1046 28.23 -53.91 27.19
N ASN A 1047 28.79 -54.75 26.30
CA ASN A 1047 30.08 -54.48 25.69
C ASN A 1047 29.93 -53.49 24.54
N SER A 1048 30.98 -52.70 24.27
CA SER A 1048 31.09 -51.91 23.06
C SER A 1048 31.51 -52.80 21.88
N PHE A 1049 30.74 -52.78 20.80
CA PHE A 1049 31.02 -53.53 19.60
C PHE A 1049 31.44 -52.59 18.46
N LEU A 1050 32.43 -53.01 17.67
CA LEU A 1050 32.81 -52.33 16.44
C LEU A 1050 32.58 -53.31 15.27
N ASN A 1051 31.67 -52.97 14.35
CA ASN A 1051 31.27 -53.80 13.20
C ASN A 1051 30.73 -55.20 13.56
N ILE A 1052 30.21 -55.36 14.79
CA ILE A 1052 29.58 -56.59 15.29
C ILE A 1052 28.21 -56.22 15.86
N GLY A 1053 27.15 -56.88 15.41
CA GLY A 1053 25.82 -56.79 16.02
C GLY A 1053 25.66 -57.86 17.11
N TYR A 1054 25.11 -57.49 18.26
CA TYR A 1054 24.74 -58.41 19.34
C TYR A 1054 23.26 -58.79 19.22
N ASP A 1055 22.97 -59.97 18.68
CA ASP A 1055 21.60 -60.49 18.56
C ASP A 1055 21.25 -61.32 19.81
N LYS A 1056 20.57 -60.68 20.76
CA LYS A 1056 20.18 -61.30 22.02
C LYS A 1056 19.23 -62.49 21.84
N PRO A 1057 18.10 -62.38 21.08
CA PRO A 1057 17.20 -63.52 20.84
C PRO A 1057 17.87 -64.73 20.18
N ALA A 1058 18.72 -64.50 19.17
CA ALA A 1058 19.38 -65.59 18.43
C ALA A 1058 20.60 -66.16 19.17
N ARG A 1059 21.13 -65.45 20.17
CA ARG A 1059 22.40 -65.74 20.84
C ARG A 1059 23.61 -65.77 19.90
N GLU A 1060 23.61 -64.85 18.92
CA GLU A 1060 24.62 -64.78 17.87
C GLU A 1060 25.28 -63.40 17.80
N PHE A 1061 26.55 -63.38 17.40
CA PHE A 1061 27.24 -62.15 16.99
C PHE A 1061 27.18 -62.06 15.46
N SER A 1062 26.57 -61.02 14.92
CA SER A 1062 26.47 -60.79 13.47
C SER A 1062 27.59 -59.88 12.99
N LEU A 1063 28.18 -60.17 11.82
CA LEU A 1063 29.18 -59.31 11.18
C LEU A 1063 28.50 -58.51 10.07
N GLY A 1064 28.42 -57.19 10.21
CA GLY A 1064 27.83 -56.33 9.18
C GLY A 1064 27.74 -54.86 9.60
N GLN A 1065 28.00 -53.95 8.66
CA GLN A 1065 27.71 -52.53 8.81
C GLN A 1065 26.20 -52.35 9.00
N THR A 1066 25.77 -51.98 10.20
CA THR A 1066 24.45 -51.39 10.40
C THR A 1066 24.55 -49.91 10.05
N SER A 1067 23.72 -49.51 9.09
CA SER A 1067 23.36 -48.14 8.73
C SER A 1067 22.92 -47.31 9.92
#